data_AF-A0A4R8R750-F1
#
_entry.id   AF-A0A4R8R750-F1
#
_cell.length_a   1.000
_cell.length_b   1.000
_cell.length_c   1.000
_cell.angle_alpha   90.00
_cell.angle_beta   90.00
_cell.angle_gamma   90.00
#
_symmetry.space_group_name_H-M   'P 1'
#
loop_
_entity.id
_entity.type
_entity.pdbx_description
1 polymer ?
#
loop_
_entity_poly.entity_id
_entity_poly.type
_entity_poly.pdbx_seq_one_letter_code
_entity_poly.pdbx_strand_id
1 'polypeptide(L)'
;MGMTLAELQEWPPHIKALADAASKRGDASQQTSGKVQAIVDISTWQGDAGDAAKDAMKRSAARFDNAGFEAMYVAMHANKAYGDSQALADDIGKFLADAAADPPVAIDPKTNTVTPPDITGKKPAEIQKIIDKLKDLHSRVTGLIARGEVLDDDLARVLDQGTGGHTLAQKQLSEETPQQAQQDVHDVLAGTATDEEKARVQAASTLSPEQVADRDAGRPVQLTRSQQLVLGQMNDQMKGMSIEDIHRAERRLGDNKSIVGNALQMMSSNQYAFAKSERPGEQGSTDKLATGGFNELPTSVQNLLNDKSPVYQRDDPTIFNPSRPEAKIEASAGNLNRLSEVIMDGDAGFQRGTELDHKLLQRGADILQYENHHGDSLKGPVDSELQNIFKATSRDHIAVHDIMTGPDGQRNDRFLGDLTSHVFPDRGAAAGSLFSWTGTSAVPGDGVSLEDARTSGETARAYASYLAEHPGLAKHPMGIFASVGDYNPGLIQGMANGLAPYTAAIAGGTPDIFGKLPGFGDAFDTDANTSNGKLPEARNVFNVLSSDPEAAKTINGALYRDSVTATQHYADSVHKSGSGAIGDLDQAGRFRALADSGLTVANNQQHGDEKALHDLKSKAYDAGTKLVKLAGPEFGMMANALKSSIIGSVGDGGMTNGVDMAPESAQHLLLNAYLANGTLNPGQVSPQILVPVDAAHPNGPQKIGTLEEINKAHPNEKMSASNYHTQVNNGLKGVPGEPGNADPIRVAYNMVAQWPA
;
A
#
# COMPACT_ATOMS: atom_id res chain seq x y z
N MET A 1 -15.63 -27.30 41.88
CA MET A 1 -16.23 -28.64 41.74
C MET A 1 -15.23 -29.46 40.94
N GLY A 2 -14.85 -30.64 41.42
CA GLY A 2 -13.91 -31.51 40.71
C GLY A 2 -14.65 -32.32 39.63
N MET A 3 -13.93 -32.70 38.58
CA MET A 3 -14.43 -33.44 37.43
C MET A 3 -14.93 -34.85 37.82
N THR A 4 -16.04 -35.30 37.24
CA THR A 4 -16.66 -36.59 37.56
C THR A 4 -16.39 -37.65 36.50
N LEU A 5 -16.37 -38.93 36.89
CA LEU A 5 -16.24 -40.04 35.94
C LEU A 5 -17.39 -40.05 34.92
N ALA A 6 -18.60 -39.65 35.33
CA ALA A 6 -19.74 -39.53 34.44
C ALA A 6 -19.52 -38.48 33.34
N GLU A 7 -19.02 -37.29 33.70
CA GLU A 7 -18.70 -36.24 32.72
C GLU A 7 -17.64 -36.70 31.72
N LEU A 8 -16.58 -37.36 32.21
CA LEU A 8 -15.49 -37.87 31.36
C LEU A 8 -15.95 -38.93 30.35
N GLN A 9 -16.98 -39.72 30.69
CA GLN A 9 -17.57 -40.69 29.76
C GLN A 9 -18.41 -40.02 28.66
N GLU A 10 -18.91 -38.80 28.87
CA GLU A 10 -19.73 -38.05 27.91
C GLU A 10 -18.90 -37.16 26.97
N TRP A 11 -17.62 -36.91 27.25
CA TRP A 11 -16.76 -36.04 26.45
C TRP A 11 -16.49 -36.45 25.00
N PRO A 12 -16.27 -37.74 24.66
CA PRO A 12 -15.88 -38.12 23.31
C PRO A 12 -16.75 -37.53 22.19
N PRO A 13 -18.10 -37.62 22.22
CA PRO A 13 -18.93 -37.01 21.17
C PRO A 13 -18.81 -35.48 21.08
N HIS A 14 -18.56 -34.77 22.19
CA HIS A 14 -18.40 -33.31 22.19
C HIS A 14 -17.06 -32.88 21.59
N ILE A 15 -15.97 -33.56 21.95
CA ILE A 15 -14.64 -33.29 21.39
C ILE A 15 -14.60 -33.63 19.90
N LYS A 16 -15.26 -34.72 19.48
CA LYS A 16 -15.46 -35.06 18.06
C LYS A 16 -16.18 -33.94 17.29
N ALA A 17 -17.27 -33.42 17.85
CA ALA A 17 -18.05 -32.37 17.21
C ALA A 17 -17.26 -31.07 17.05
N LEU A 18 -16.44 -30.71 18.05
CA LEU A 18 -15.50 -29.59 17.96
C LEU A 18 -14.48 -29.81 16.84
N ALA A 19 -13.86 -30.98 16.77
CA ALA A 19 -12.88 -31.32 15.73
C ALA A 19 -13.49 -31.20 14.32
N ASP A 20 -14.70 -31.73 14.12
CA ASP A 20 -15.41 -31.68 12.85
C ASP A 20 -15.82 -30.25 12.46
N ALA A 21 -16.24 -29.43 13.42
CA ALA A 21 -16.58 -28.03 13.19
C ALA A 21 -15.35 -27.19 12.82
N ALA A 22 -14.24 -27.40 13.52
CA ALA A 22 -12.97 -26.73 13.25
C ALA A 22 -12.42 -27.11 11.88
N SER A 23 -12.47 -28.41 11.50
CA SER A 23 -12.06 -28.87 10.17
C SER A 23 -12.88 -28.21 9.07
N LYS A 24 -14.21 -28.17 9.22
CA LYS A 24 -15.10 -27.51 8.24
C LYS A 24 -14.81 -26.01 8.10
N ARG A 25 -14.50 -25.32 9.20
CA ARG A 25 -14.10 -23.91 9.16
C ARG A 25 -12.77 -23.72 8.44
N GLY A 26 -11.81 -24.62 8.68
CA GLY A 26 -10.53 -24.67 7.98
C GLY A 26 -10.71 -24.77 6.47
N ASP A 27 -11.42 -25.81 6.02
CA ASP A 27 -11.70 -26.07 4.61
C ASP A 27 -12.40 -24.89 3.93
N ALA A 28 -13.41 -24.30 4.59
CA ALA A 28 -14.15 -23.17 4.05
C ALA A 28 -13.28 -21.90 3.91
N SER A 29 -12.36 -21.68 4.85
CA SER A 29 -11.46 -20.52 4.83
C SER A 29 -10.41 -20.66 3.72
N GLN A 30 -9.79 -21.83 3.57
CA GLN A 30 -8.87 -22.13 2.46
C GLN A 30 -9.56 -22.03 1.09
N GLN A 31 -10.78 -22.58 0.95
CA GLN A 31 -11.55 -22.42 -0.29
C GLN A 31 -11.88 -20.94 -0.60
N THR A 32 -12.08 -20.13 0.44
CA THR A 32 -12.34 -18.69 0.26
C THR A 32 -11.07 -17.97 -0.15
N SER A 33 -9.92 -18.28 0.46
CA SER A 33 -8.62 -17.74 0.02
C SER A 33 -8.36 -18.06 -1.45
N GLY A 34 -8.47 -19.33 -1.86
CA GLY A 34 -8.26 -19.74 -3.24
C GLY A 34 -9.19 -19.03 -4.23
N LYS A 35 -10.44 -18.73 -3.85
CA LYS A 35 -11.35 -17.91 -4.67
C LYS A 35 -10.93 -16.46 -4.76
N VAL A 36 -10.47 -15.85 -3.66
CA VAL A 36 -9.95 -14.47 -3.66
C VAL A 36 -8.70 -14.38 -4.51
N GLN A 37 -7.78 -15.35 -4.39
CA GLN A 37 -6.57 -15.42 -5.22
C GLN A 37 -6.91 -15.60 -6.70
N ALA A 38 -7.87 -16.47 -7.04
CA ALA A 38 -8.33 -16.62 -8.42
C ALA A 38 -8.92 -15.32 -8.99
N ILE A 39 -9.61 -14.51 -8.17
CA ILE A 39 -10.09 -13.18 -8.58
C ILE A 39 -8.93 -12.22 -8.84
N VAL A 40 -7.88 -12.26 -8.02
CA VAL A 40 -6.64 -11.48 -8.24
C VAL A 40 -5.99 -11.87 -9.57
N ASP A 41 -5.87 -13.17 -9.84
CA ASP A 41 -5.16 -13.69 -11.01
C ASP A 41 -5.88 -13.40 -12.34
N ILE A 42 -7.22 -13.40 -12.35
CA ILE A 42 -8.02 -13.08 -13.55
C ILE A 42 -8.26 -11.57 -13.72
N SER A 43 -7.86 -10.74 -12.75
CA SER A 43 -8.13 -9.31 -12.77
C SER A 43 -7.33 -8.59 -13.86
N THR A 44 -8.05 -8.02 -14.82
CA THR A 44 -7.49 -7.19 -15.90
C THR A 44 -7.37 -5.71 -15.54
N TRP A 45 -7.72 -5.33 -14.31
CA TRP A 45 -7.61 -3.95 -13.84
C TRP A 45 -6.13 -3.57 -13.65
N GLN A 46 -5.68 -2.58 -14.40
CA GLN A 46 -4.29 -2.06 -14.41
C GLN A 46 -4.21 -0.67 -13.76
N GLY A 47 -3.00 -0.28 -13.34
CA GLY A 47 -2.69 1.01 -12.69
C GLY A 47 -2.73 0.94 -11.15
N ASP A 48 -2.23 1.98 -10.48
CA ASP A 48 -2.00 2.01 -9.02
C ASP A 48 -3.23 1.63 -8.17
N ALA A 49 -4.44 2.03 -8.60
CA ALA A 49 -5.69 1.63 -7.93
C ALA A 49 -6.00 0.14 -8.11
N GLY A 50 -5.68 -0.42 -9.28
CA GLY A 50 -5.78 -1.85 -9.56
C GLY A 50 -4.75 -2.66 -8.77
N ASP A 51 -3.53 -2.14 -8.63
CA ASP A 51 -2.47 -2.78 -7.86
C ASP A 51 -2.74 -2.70 -6.35
N ALA A 52 -3.20 -1.56 -5.83
CA ALA A 52 -3.66 -1.43 -4.45
C ALA A 52 -4.88 -2.33 -4.14
N ALA A 53 -5.80 -2.48 -5.09
CA ALA A 53 -6.93 -3.40 -4.95
C ALA A 53 -6.49 -4.86 -4.95
N LYS A 54 -5.59 -5.26 -5.87
CA LYS A 54 -4.99 -6.61 -5.88
C LYS A 54 -4.21 -6.87 -4.60
N ASP A 55 -3.48 -5.88 -4.09
CA ASP A 55 -2.72 -5.96 -2.86
C ASP A 55 -3.64 -6.09 -1.62
N ALA A 56 -4.73 -5.32 -1.56
CA ALA A 56 -5.76 -5.50 -0.53
C ALA A 56 -6.46 -6.87 -0.61
N MET A 57 -6.67 -7.40 -1.81
CA MET A 57 -7.23 -8.74 -2.03
C MET A 57 -6.23 -9.84 -1.67
N LYS A 58 -4.94 -9.69 -1.97
CA LYS A 58 -3.87 -10.59 -1.51
C LYS A 58 -3.78 -10.61 0.01
N ARG A 59 -3.84 -9.45 0.67
CA ARG A 59 -3.96 -9.38 2.14
C ARG A 59 -5.20 -10.10 2.67
N SER A 60 -6.33 -10.00 1.95
CA SER A 60 -7.56 -10.69 2.35
C SER A 60 -7.45 -12.21 2.16
N ALA A 61 -6.84 -12.67 1.07
CA ALA A 61 -6.54 -14.09 0.84
C ALA A 61 -5.62 -14.63 1.96
N ALA A 62 -4.53 -13.93 2.27
CA ALA A 62 -3.62 -14.29 3.35
C ALA A 62 -4.33 -14.37 4.72
N ARG A 63 -5.28 -13.46 5.01
CA ARG A 63 -6.10 -13.53 6.23
C ARG A 63 -7.00 -14.77 6.26
N PHE A 64 -7.60 -15.15 5.13
CA PHE A 64 -8.41 -16.36 5.03
C PHE A 64 -7.56 -17.62 5.16
N ASP A 65 -6.34 -17.63 4.61
CA ASP A 65 -5.41 -18.73 4.80
C ASP A 65 -5.00 -18.88 6.27
N ASN A 66 -4.61 -17.78 6.93
CA ASN A 66 -4.28 -17.80 8.36
C ASN A 66 -5.45 -18.33 9.21
N ALA A 67 -6.67 -17.82 8.98
CA ALA A 67 -7.86 -18.31 9.69
C ALA A 67 -8.16 -19.80 9.38
N GLY A 68 -7.84 -20.25 8.17
CA GLY A 68 -7.94 -21.65 7.77
C GLY A 68 -6.96 -22.54 8.54
N PHE A 69 -5.70 -22.11 8.63
CA PHE A 69 -4.65 -22.82 9.37
C PHE A 69 -4.95 -22.90 10.87
N GLU A 70 -5.35 -21.79 11.50
CA GLU A 70 -5.74 -21.78 12.91
C GLU A 70 -6.88 -22.80 13.18
N ALA A 71 -7.88 -22.85 12.30
CA ALA A 71 -8.98 -23.78 12.43
C ALA A 71 -8.56 -25.25 12.21
N MET A 72 -7.66 -25.53 11.26
CA MET A 72 -7.09 -26.86 11.05
C MET A 72 -6.21 -27.31 12.22
N TYR A 73 -5.46 -26.38 12.82
CA TYR A 73 -4.67 -26.65 14.03
C TYR A 73 -5.56 -27.09 15.19
N VAL A 74 -6.64 -26.37 15.45
CA VAL A 74 -7.66 -26.77 16.44
C VAL A 74 -8.25 -28.14 16.09
N ALA A 75 -8.57 -28.40 14.82
CA ALA A 75 -9.16 -29.66 14.39
C ALA A 75 -8.22 -30.85 14.61
N MET A 76 -6.94 -30.70 14.30
CA MET A 76 -5.92 -31.76 14.48
C MET A 76 -5.74 -32.11 15.96
N HIS A 77 -5.60 -31.10 16.81
CA HIS A 77 -5.42 -31.29 18.25
C HIS A 77 -6.69 -31.79 18.94
N ALA A 78 -7.87 -31.33 18.52
CA ALA A 78 -9.15 -31.88 18.99
C ALA A 78 -9.33 -33.34 18.56
N ASN A 79 -8.87 -33.75 17.37
CA ASN A 79 -8.89 -35.16 16.95
C ASN A 79 -7.96 -36.05 17.80
N LYS A 80 -6.80 -35.54 18.21
CA LYS A 80 -5.93 -36.24 19.17
C LYS A 80 -6.63 -36.37 20.53
N ALA A 81 -7.15 -35.27 21.06
CA ALA A 81 -7.89 -35.25 22.33
C ALA A 81 -9.13 -36.17 22.28
N TYR A 82 -9.77 -36.31 21.12
CA TYR A 82 -10.85 -37.26 20.91
C TYR A 82 -10.36 -38.70 21.12
N GLY A 83 -9.25 -39.11 20.49
CA GLY A 83 -8.67 -40.44 20.71
C GLY A 83 -8.32 -40.71 22.17
N ASP A 84 -7.70 -39.73 22.85
CA ASP A 84 -7.34 -39.82 24.27
C ASP A 84 -8.59 -39.90 25.17
N SER A 85 -9.65 -39.16 24.83
CA SER A 85 -10.95 -39.20 25.53
C SER A 85 -11.64 -40.55 25.39
N GLN A 86 -11.55 -41.21 24.23
CA GLN A 86 -12.10 -42.54 24.01
C GLN A 86 -11.38 -43.58 24.86
N ALA A 87 -10.04 -43.54 24.87
CA ALA A 87 -9.24 -44.43 25.71
C ALA A 87 -9.55 -44.22 27.21
N LEU A 88 -9.75 -42.97 27.63
CA LEU A 88 -10.16 -42.64 28.99
C LEU A 88 -11.56 -43.17 29.34
N ALA A 89 -12.55 -42.96 28.47
CA ALA A 89 -13.90 -43.47 28.68
C ALA A 89 -13.92 -45.02 28.77
N ASP A 90 -13.14 -45.70 27.93
CA ASP A 90 -12.98 -47.16 27.96
C ASP A 90 -12.33 -47.65 29.26
N ASP A 91 -11.29 -46.96 29.73
CA ASP A 91 -10.63 -47.28 30.99
C ASP A 91 -11.53 -47.05 32.21
N ILE A 92 -12.35 -45.99 32.19
CA ILE A 92 -13.38 -45.75 33.21
C ILE A 92 -14.42 -46.89 33.17
N GLY A 93 -14.84 -47.33 31.98
CA GLY A 93 -15.75 -48.47 31.83
C GLY A 93 -15.18 -49.77 32.42
N LYS A 94 -13.91 -50.09 32.13
CA LYS A 94 -13.22 -51.25 32.71
C LYS A 94 -13.07 -51.12 34.23
N PHE A 95 -12.78 -49.93 34.72
CA PHE A 95 -12.67 -49.63 36.15
C PHE A 95 -13.99 -49.87 36.88
N LEU A 96 -15.11 -49.40 36.34
CA LEU A 96 -16.44 -49.62 36.93
C LEU A 96 -16.85 -51.11 36.90
N ALA A 97 -16.49 -51.83 35.83
CA ALA A 97 -16.73 -53.27 35.74
C ALA A 97 -15.92 -54.07 36.77
N ASP A 98 -14.65 -53.71 36.99
CA ASP A 98 -13.79 -54.33 38.01
C ASP A 98 -14.27 -54.03 39.44
N ALA A 99 -14.77 -52.81 39.68
CA ALA A 99 -15.41 -52.47 40.95
C ALA A 99 -16.65 -53.35 41.24
N ALA A 100 -17.46 -53.64 40.22
CA ALA A 100 -18.65 -54.49 40.33
C ALA A 100 -18.34 -56.01 40.45
N ALA A 101 -17.13 -56.45 40.08
CA ALA A 101 -16.71 -57.85 40.21
C ALA A 101 -16.56 -58.28 41.68
N ASP A 102 -16.69 -59.57 42.00
CA ASP A 102 -16.59 -60.07 43.37
C ASP A 102 -15.17 -59.88 43.96
N PRO A 103 -14.98 -59.30 45.17
CA PRO A 103 -16.00 -58.70 46.04
C PRO A 103 -16.50 -57.35 45.51
N PRO A 104 -17.83 -57.13 45.41
CA PRO A 104 -18.38 -55.92 44.81
C PRO A 104 -18.13 -54.70 45.69
N VAL A 105 -17.70 -53.61 45.06
CA VAL A 105 -17.54 -52.29 45.68
C VAL A 105 -18.37 -51.29 44.88
N ALA A 106 -19.26 -50.56 45.55
CA ALA A 106 -20.11 -49.58 44.88
C ALA A 106 -19.33 -48.29 44.64
N ILE A 107 -19.32 -47.82 43.40
CA ILE A 107 -18.76 -46.52 43.00
C ILE A 107 -19.88 -45.71 42.37
N ASP A 108 -20.07 -44.48 42.83
CA ASP A 108 -20.98 -43.52 42.20
C ASP A 108 -20.22 -42.64 41.20
N PRO A 109 -20.41 -42.80 39.88
CA PRO A 109 -19.70 -42.03 38.86
C PRO A 109 -20.02 -40.53 38.85
N LYS A 110 -21.11 -40.10 39.49
CA LYS A 110 -21.52 -38.69 39.57
C LYS A 110 -20.88 -37.93 40.72
N THR A 111 -20.41 -38.66 41.73
CA THR A 111 -19.79 -38.06 42.93
C THR A 111 -18.36 -38.56 43.15
N ASN A 112 -17.90 -39.51 42.32
CA ASN A 112 -16.65 -40.25 42.43
C ASN A 112 -16.48 -40.93 43.81
N THR A 113 -17.58 -41.18 44.54
CA THR A 113 -17.52 -41.75 45.88
C THR A 113 -17.44 -43.26 45.84
N VAL A 114 -16.50 -43.83 46.61
CA VAL A 114 -16.35 -45.27 46.79
C VAL A 114 -17.03 -45.66 48.10
N THR A 115 -18.09 -46.46 48.02
CA THR A 115 -18.82 -46.95 49.19
C THR A 115 -18.34 -48.34 49.59
N PRO A 116 -17.84 -48.53 50.83
CA PRO A 116 -17.40 -49.84 51.31
C PRO A 116 -18.56 -50.85 51.33
N PRO A 117 -18.34 -52.11 50.90
CA PRO A 117 -19.34 -53.16 51.05
C PRO A 117 -19.53 -53.56 52.52
N ASP A 118 -20.71 -54.06 52.88
CA ASP A 118 -20.99 -54.58 54.22
C ASP A 118 -20.06 -55.76 54.57
N ILE A 119 -19.32 -55.61 55.66
CA ILE A 119 -18.33 -56.57 56.16
C ILE A 119 -18.88 -57.47 57.28
N THR A 120 -20.15 -57.28 57.67
CA THR A 120 -20.78 -58.02 58.78
C THR A 120 -20.81 -59.52 58.50
N GLY A 121 -20.19 -60.32 59.38
CA GLY A 121 -20.16 -61.79 59.28
C GLY A 121 -19.12 -62.39 58.34
N LYS A 122 -18.24 -61.58 57.71
CA LYS A 122 -17.18 -62.07 56.81
C LYS A 122 -15.93 -62.57 57.55
N LYS A 123 -15.19 -63.51 56.94
CA LYS A 123 -13.93 -64.05 57.51
C LYS A 123 -12.81 -62.99 57.42
N PRO A 124 -11.83 -62.99 58.33
CA PRO A 124 -10.71 -62.01 58.32
C PRO A 124 -9.97 -61.93 56.98
N ALA A 125 -9.79 -63.06 56.28
CA ALA A 125 -9.14 -63.10 54.97
C ALA A 125 -9.97 -62.43 53.85
N GLU A 126 -11.31 -62.46 53.94
CA GLU A 126 -12.20 -61.78 52.99
C GLU A 126 -12.26 -60.28 53.26
N ILE A 127 -12.22 -59.88 54.54
CA ILE A 127 -12.14 -58.47 54.95
C ILE A 127 -10.84 -57.84 54.43
N GLN A 128 -9.71 -58.55 54.51
CA GLN A 128 -8.44 -58.05 53.98
C GLN A 128 -8.49 -57.84 52.45
N LYS A 129 -9.07 -58.78 51.70
CA LYS A 129 -9.27 -58.63 50.24
C LYS A 129 -10.12 -57.40 49.88
N ILE A 130 -11.16 -57.11 50.67
CA ILE A 130 -12.01 -55.92 50.48
C ILE A 130 -11.21 -54.64 50.77
N ILE A 131 -10.39 -54.61 51.82
CA ILE A 131 -9.53 -53.46 52.15
C ILE A 131 -8.53 -53.19 51.04
N ASP A 132 -7.88 -54.23 50.51
CA ASP A 132 -6.88 -54.09 49.45
C ASP A 132 -7.54 -53.60 48.14
N LYS A 133 -8.72 -54.13 47.80
CA LYS A 133 -9.51 -53.65 46.65
C LYS A 133 -9.98 -52.20 46.82
N LEU A 134 -10.41 -51.79 48.01
CA LEU A 134 -10.79 -50.41 48.30
C LEU A 134 -9.60 -49.43 48.15
N LYS A 135 -8.39 -49.84 48.53
CA LYS A 135 -7.18 -49.02 48.34
C LYS A 135 -6.81 -48.89 46.87
N ASP A 136 -6.86 -49.98 46.12
CA ASP A 136 -6.61 -49.97 44.67
C ASP A 136 -7.61 -49.08 43.93
N LEU A 137 -8.91 -49.25 44.20
CA LEU A 137 -9.97 -48.48 43.55
C LEU A 137 -9.87 -46.97 43.87
N HIS A 138 -9.55 -46.59 45.12
CA HIS A 138 -9.29 -45.18 45.46
C HIS A 138 -8.09 -44.60 44.71
N SER A 139 -7.00 -45.37 44.56
CA SER A 139 -5.83 -44.92 43.82
C SER A 139 -6.15 -44.73 42.33
N ARG A 140 -6.87 -45.69 41.73
CA ARG A 140 -7.22 -45.67 40.31
C ARG A 140 -8.24 -44.60 39.97
N VAL A 141 -9.23 -44.34 40.84
CA VAL A 141 -10.21 -43.26 40.60
C VAL A 141 -9.51 -41.90 40.54
N THR A 142 -8.54 -41.67 41.44
CA THR A 142 -7.73 -40.44 41.45
C THR A 142 -6.90 -40.30 40.18
N GLY A 143 -6.31 -41.40 39.69
CA GLY A 143 -5.54 -41.40 38.44
C GLY A 143 -6.39 -41.16 37.19
N LEU A 144 -7.62 -41.67 37.15
CA LEU A 144 -8.54 -41.43 36.04
C LEU A 144 -9.03 -39.98 35.99
N ILE A 145 -9.34 -39.39 37.16
CA ILE A 145 -9.71 -37.97 37.26
C ILE A 145 -8.54 -37.07 36.84
N ALA A 146 -7.32 -37.34 37.33
CA ALA A 146 -6.14 -36.57 36.95
C ALA A 146 -5.85 -36.62 35.45
N ARG A 147 -6.06 -37.78 34.79
CA ARG A 147 -5.98 -37.89 33.33
C ARG A 147 -7.05 -37.07 32.62
N GLY A 148 -8.26 -36.99 33.19
CA GLY A 148 -9.33 -36.12 32.71
C GLY A 148 -8.98 -34.65 32.79
N GLU A 149 -8.43 -34.21 33.92
CA GLU A 149 -7.97 -32.82 34.12
C GLU A 149 -6.86 -32.43 33.14
N VAL A 150 -5.89 -33.31 32.90
CA VAL A 150 -4.83 -33.08 31.89
C VAL A 150 -5.41 -32.94 30.47
N LEU A 151 -6.41 -33.76 30.13
CA LEU A 151 -7.06 -33.69 28.83
C LEU A 151 -7.86 -32.38 28.64
N ASP A 152 -8.51 -31.88 29.69
CA ASP A 152 -9.20 -30.57 29.70
C ASP A 152 -8.23 -29.42 29.50
N ASP A 153 -7.12 -29.41 30.26
CA ASP A 153 -6.08 -28.39 30.19
C ASP A 153 -5.45 -28.33 28.79
N ASP A 154 -5.21 -29.49 28.17
CA ASP A 154 -4.68 -29.59 26.82
C ASP A 154 -5.69 -29.06 25.78
N LEU A 155 -6.99 -29.37 25.94
CA LEU A 155 -8.04 -28.88 25.03
C LEU A 155 -8.26 -27.36 25.18
N ALA A 156 -8.25 -26.84 26.41
CA ALA A 156 -8.38 -25.42 26.70
C ALA A 156 -7.21 -24.62 26.09
N ARG A 157 -5.98 -25.13 26.18
CA ARG A 157 -4.79 -24.53 25.57
C ARG A 157 -4.90 -24.41 24.05
N VAL A 158 -5.40 -25.46 23.40
CA VAL A 158 -5.59 -25.50 21.95
C VAL A 158 -6.68 -24.52 21.50
N LEU A 159 -7.77 -24.42 22.26
CA LEU A 159 -8.85 -23.47 21.99
C LEU A 159 -8.41 -22.01 22.15
N ASP A 160 -7.56 -21.70 23.15
CA ASP A 160 -6.97 -20.36 23.33
C ASP A 160 -6.07 -19.98 22.14
N GLN A 161 -5.21 -20.92 21.70
CA GLN A 161 -4.32 -20.71 20.55
C GLN A 161 -5.09 -20.55 19.23
N GLY A 162 -6.15 -21.33 19.02
CA GLY A 162 -6.95 -21.31 17.79
C GLY A 162 -7.97 -20.18 17.68
N THR A 163 -8.14 -19.37 18.73
CA THR A 163 -9.05 -18.21 18.74
C THR A 163 -8.32 -16.87 18.86
N GLY A 164 -6.98 -16.87 18.77
CA GLY A 164 -6.16 -15.67 18.89
C GLY A 164 -6.13 -15.10 20.32
N GLY A 165 -6.34 -15.94 21.35
CA GLY A 165 -6.48 -15.54 22.75
C GLY A 165 -5.16 -15.23 23.47
N HIS A 166 -5.17 -14.12 24.21
CA HIS A 166 -4.05 -13.49 24.92
C HIS A 166 -3.87 -13.91 26.40
N THR A 167 -4.25 -15.13 26.84
CA THR A 167 -4.25 -15.44 28.29
C THR A 167 -3.51 -16.69 28.77
N LEU A 168 -2.92 -17.51 27.89
CA LEU A 168 -1.91 -18.51 28.29
C LEU A 168 -0.53 -18.31 27.65
N ALA A 169 -0.31 -17.20 26.93
CA ALA A 169 1.00 -16.83 26.38
C ALA A 169 2.12 -16.67 27.44
N GLN A 170 1.77 -16.62 28.74
CA GLN A 170 2.74 -16.66 29.85
C GLN A 170 2.87 -18.02 30.55
N LYS A 171 2.09 -19.05 30.18
CA LYS A 171 2.19 -20.40 30.75
C LYS A 171 2.02 -21.47 29.67
N GLN A 172 3.16 -21.86 29.11
CA GLN A 172 3.42 -23.16 28.48
C GLN A 172 2.53 -23.51 27.28
N LEU A 173 2.81 -22.88 26.15
CA LEU A 173 2.80 -23.61 24.87
C LEU A 173 3.85 -24.72 24.98
N SER A 174 3.55 -25.92 24.49
CA SER A 174 4.60 -26.87 24.12
C SER A 174 5.55 -26.17 23.15
N GLU A 175 6.69 -25.73 23.67
CA GLU A 175 7.67 -24.91 22.99
C GLU A 175 8.13 -25.62 21.73
N GLU A 176 8.06 -24.94 20.57
CA GLU A 176 8.85 -25.37 19.42
C GLU A 176 10.31 -25.45 19.88
N THR A 177 10.85 -26.67 19.84
CA THR A 177 12.21 -26.90 20.33
C THR A 177 13.21 -26.36 19.30
N PRO A 178 14.40 -25.90 19.71
CA PRO A 178 15.44 -25.51 18.77
C PRO A 178 15.75 -26.59 17.71
N GLN A 179 15.68 -27.87 18.08
CA GLN A 179 15.86 -28.99 17.17
C GLN A 179 14.75 -29.08 16.12
N GLN A 180 13.51 -28.81 16.52
CA GLN A 180 12.36 -28.83 15.61
C GLN A 180 12.44 -27.67 14.62
N ALA A 181 12.69 -26.45 15.09
CA ALA A 181 12.87 -25.30 14.20
C ALA A 181 14.04 -25.52 13.22
N GLN A 182 15.13 -26.14 13.68
CA GLN A 182 16.27 -26.49 12.81
C GLN A 182 15.86 -27.46 11.70
N GLN A 183 15.14 -28.53 12.04
CA GLN A 183 14.70 -29.54 11.08
C GLN A 183 13.68 -28.95 10.09
N ASP A 184 12.68 -28.24 10.60
CA ASP A 184 11.63 -27.64 9.78
C ASP A 184 12.22 -26.66 8.76
N VAL A 185 13.13 -25.77 9.19
CA VAL A 185 13.84 -24.86 8.28
C VAL A 185 14.69 -25.61 7.27
N HIS A 186 15.39 -26.66 7.71
CA HIS A 186 16.21 -27.48 6.81
C HIS A 186 15.39 -28.09 5.68
N ASP A 187 14.27 -28.73 6.04
CA ASP A 187 13.41 -29.39 5.07
C ASP A 187 12.69 -28.37 4.17
N VAL A 188 12.34 -27.20 4.71
CA VAL A 188 11.74 -26.10 3.92
C VAL A 188 12.75 -25.60 2.87
N LEU A 189 13.98 -25.27 3.26
CA LEU A 189 15.01 -24.81 2.33
C LEU A 189 15.44 -25.89 1.33
N ALA A 190 15.41 -27.17 1.72
CA ALA A 190 15.67 -28.30 0.84
C ALA A 190 14.53 -28.59 -0.14
N GLY A 191 13.32 -28.11 0.14
CA GLY A 191 12.09 -28.42 -0.60
C GLY A 191 11.55 -29.83 -0.32
N THR A 192 11.92 -30.42 0.82
CA THR A 192 11.51 -31.75 1.28
C THR A 192 10.50 -31.70 2.42
N ALA A 193 10.16 -30.50 2.91
CA ALA A 193 9.23 -30.31 4.01
C ALA A 193 7.82 -30.85 3.72
N THR A 194 7.27 -31.49 4.74
CA THR A 194 5.85 -31.79 4.91
C THR A 194 5.02 -30.51 4.97
N ASP A 195 3.71 -30.63 4.75
CA ASP A 195 2.82 -29.48 4.81
C ASP A 195 2.77 -28.89 6.23
N GLU A 196 2.92 -29.73 7.27
CA GLU A 196 3.00 -29.29 8.66
C GLU A 196 4.29 -28.50 8.96
N GLU A 197 5.43 -28.93 8.44
CA GLU A 197 6.71 -28.23 8.57
C GLU A 197 6.67 -26.87 7.85
N LYS A 198 6.13 -26.83 6.62
CA LYS A 198 5.93 -25.58 5.89
C LYS A 198 4.99 -24.64 6.64
N ALA A 199 3.88 -25.15 7.18
CA ALA A 199 2.92 -24.34 7.92
C ALA A 199 3.54 -23.71 9.18
N ARG A 200 4.38 -24.45 9.92
CA ARG A 200 5.08 -23.90 11.09
C ARG A 200 6.06 -22.79 10.71
N VAL A 201 6.87 -23.01 9.68
CA VAL A 201 7.83 -22.00 9.19
C VAL A 201 7.11 -20.79 8.60
N GLN A 202 6.00 -20.98 7.88
CA GLN A 202 5.17 -19.90 7.35
C GLN A 202 4.52 -19.09 8.47
N ALA A 203 3.95 -19.75 9.49
CA ALA A 203 3.38 -19.04 10.64
C ALA A 203 4.45 -18.18 11.33
N ALA A 204 5.66 -18.71 11.47
CA ALA A 204 6.80 -17.99 12.03
C ALA A 204 7.35 -16.86 11.13
N SER A 205 7.02 -16.84 9.83
CA SER A 205 7.40 -15.78 8.88
C SER A 205 6.32 -14.71 8.67
N THR A 206 5.26 -14.73 9.48
CA THR A 206 4.16 -13.74 9.48
C THR A 206 4.08 -13.00 10.81
N LEU A 207 3.54 -11.78 10.79
CA LEU A 207 3.36 -10.94 11.99
C LEU A 207 1.90 -10.91 12.45
N SER A 208 1.69 -10.89 13.76
CA SER A 208 0.38 -10.61 14.35
C SER A 208 -0.03 -9.15 14.13
N PRO A 209 -1.32 -8.80 14.28
CA PRO A 209 -1.77 -7.41 14.17
C PRO A 209 -1.05 -6.44 15.13
N GLU A 210 -0.72 -6.89 16.34
CA GLU A 210 0.05 -6.09 17.31
C GLU A 210 1.49 -5.89 16.87
N GLN A 211 2.13 -6.95 16.35
CA GLN A 211 3.49 -6.88 15.80
C GLN A 211 3.56 -5.96 14.57
N VAL A 212 2.54 -6.01 13.72
CA VAL A 212 2.36 -5.08 12.59
C VAL A 212 2.25 -3.63 13.09
N ALA A 213 1.46 -3.39 14.14
CA ALA A 213 1.33 -2.05 14.72
C ALA A 213 2.63 -1.54 15.36
N ASP A 214 3.42 -2.41 15.99
CA ASP A 214 4.75 -2.06 16.50
C ASP A 214 5.72 -1.72 15.36
N ARG A 215 5.77 -2.56 14.32
CA ARG A 215 6.57 -2.33 13.11
C ARG A 215 6.21 -0.99 12.48
N ASP A 216 4.92 -0.74 12.27
CA ASP A 216 4.44 0.46 11.59
C ASP A 216 4.68 1.74 12.40
N ALA A 217 4.80 1.62 13.72
CA ALA A 217 5.17 2.71 14.60
C ALA A 217 6.70 2.87 14.77
N GLY A 218 7.52 2.13 14.03
CA GLY A 218 8.98 2.18 14.15
C GLY A 218 9.51 1.59 15.47
N ARG A 219 8.68 0.87 16.22
CA ARG A 219 9.08 0.26 17.51
C ARG A 219 9.75 -1.10 17.28
N PRO A 220 10.59 -1.57 18.23
CA PRO A 220 11.07 -2.95 18.22
C PRO A 220 9.90 -3.94 18.26
N VAL A 221 9.87 -4.88 17.32
CA VAL A 221 8.82 -5.89 17.22
C VAL A 221 9.17 -7.08 18.11
N GLN A 222 8.27 -7.40 19.05
CA GLN A 222 8.45 -8.54 19.94
C GLN A 222 8.03 -9.83 19.23
N LEU A 223 9.00 -10.55 18.67
CA LEU A 223 8.79 -11.87 18.08
C LEU A 223 8.51 -12.92 19.16
N THR A 224 7.62 -13.86 18.86
CA THR A 224 7.39 -15.05 19.69
C THR A 224 8.62 -15.95 19.67
N ARG A 225 8.73 -16.86 20.64
CA ARG A 225 9.85 -17.80 20.71
C ARG A 225 10.00 -18.64 19.44
N SER A 226 8.90 -19.10 18.87
CA SER A 226 8.86 -19.85 17.60
C SER A 226 9.41 -19.00 16.45
N GLN A 227 8.90 -17.76 16.29
CA GLN A 227 9.39 -16.81 15.29
C GLN A 227 10.91 -16.53 15.45
N GLN A 228 11.38 -16.34 16.68
CA GLN A 228 12.80 -16.12 16.96
C GLN A 228 13.68 -17.32 16.60
N LEU A 229 13.23 -18.54 16.90
CA LEU A 229 13.97 -19.77 16.60
C LEU A 229 14.02 -20.04 15.09
N VAL A 230 12.88 -19.95 14.40
CA VAL A 230 12.79 -20.15 12.95
C VAL A 230 13.62 -19.12 12.20
N LEU A 231 13.52 -17.83 12.55
CA LEU A 231 14.31 -16.77 11.90
C LEU A 231 15.81 -16.95 12.16
N GLY A 232 16.20 -17.37 13.37
CA GLY A 232 17.58 -17.73 13.70
C GLY A 232 18.11 -18.91 12.86
N GLN A 233 17.31 -19.96 12.71
CA GLN A 233 17.70 -21.11 11.88
C GLN A 233 17.75 -20.78 10.39
N MET A 234 16.84 -19.94 9.89
CA MET A 234 16.92 -19.40 8.53
C MET A 234 18.22 -18.63 8.33
N ASN A 235 18.60 -17.78 9.31
CA ASN A 235 19.85 -17.03 9.27
C ASN A 235 21.07 -17.96 9.19
N ASP A 236 21.16 -18.95 10.08
CA ASP A 236 22.29 -19.87 10.15
C ASP A 236 22.44 -20.75 8.90
N GLN A 237 21.32 -21.31 8.42
CA GLN A 237 21.33 -22.26 7.31
C GLN A 237 21.54 -21.55 5.96
N MET A 238 21.07 -20.30 5.83
CA MET A 238 21.30 -19.50 4.62
C MET A 238 22.67 -18.81 4.59
N LYS A 239 23.34 -18.66 5.73
CA LYS A 239 24.59 -17.87 5.87
C LYS A 239 25.67 -18.17 4.81
N GLY A 240 25.81 -19.44 4.43
CA GLY A 240 26.78 -19.94 3.45
C GLY A 240 26.22 -20.21 2.05
N MET A 241 24.91 -20.04 1.83
CA MET A 241 24.29 -20.31 0.54
C MET A 241 24.68 -19.27 -0.51
N SER A 242 24.79 -19.70 -1.77
CA SER A 242 24.92 -18.77 -2.90
C SER A 242 23.57 -18.09 -3.19
N ILE A 243 23.57 -16.97 -3.92
CA ILE A 243 22.34 -16.30 -4.34
C ILE A 243 21.48 -17.21 -5.21
N GLU A 244 22.11 -18.02 -6.08
CA GLU A 244 21.41 -18.99 -6.91
C GLU A 244 20.74 -20.08 -6.05
N ASP A 245 21.39 -20.54 -4.98
CA ASP A 245 20.80 -21.53 -4.08
C ASP A 245 19.67 -20.96 -3.24
N ILE A 246 19.77 -19.70 -2.80
CA ILE A 246 18.70 -19.00 -2.08
C ILE A 246 17.46 -18.87 -2.98
N HIS A 247 17.66 -18.40 -4.22
CA HIS A 247 16.59 -18.31 -5.22
C HIS A 247 16.00 -19.67 -5.54
N ARG A 248 16.83 -20.70 -5.73
CA ARG A 248 16.36 -22.07 -5.97
C ARG A 248 15.55 -22.61 -4.80
N ALA A 249 15.95 -22.33 -3.57
CA ALA A 249 15.19 -22.71 -2.37
C ALA A 249 13.82 -22.03 -2.36
N GLU A 250 13.74 -20.72 -2.60
CA GLU A 250 12.48 -19.98 -2.75
C GLU A 250 11.58 -20.60 -3.83
N ARG A 251 12.11 -20.86 -5.03
CA ARG A 251 11.32 -21.43 -6.14
C ARG A 251 10.74 -22.81 -5.84
N ARG A 252 11.37 -23.61 -4.98
CA ARG A 252 10.85 -24.93 -4.58
C ARG A 252 9.64 -24.83 -3.64
N LEU A 253 9.42 -23.69 -3.00
CA LEU A 253 8.33 -23.50 -2.03
C LEU A 253 6.95 -23.30 -2.68
N GLY A 254 6.90 -23.05 -3.99
CA GLY A 254 5.65 -22.82 -4.72
C GLY A 254 4.90 -21.63 -4.12
N ASP A 255 3.69 -21.88 -3.62
CA ASP A 255 2.82 -20.84 -3.03
C ASP A 255 3.42 -20.23 -1.74
N ASN A 256 4.39 -20.90 -1.10
CA ASN A 256 5.05 -20.41 0.12
C ASN A 256 6.38 -19.68 -0.15
N LYS A 257 6.60 -19.20 -1.38
CA LYS A 257 7.83 -18.48 -1.76
C LYS A 257 8.14 -17.23 -0.91
N SER A 258 7.11 -16.65 -0.30
CA SER A 258 7.24 -15.46 0.55
C SER A 258 8.11 -15.69 1.79
N ILE A 259 8.25 -16.93 2.27
CA ILE A 259 9.06 -17.27 3.47
C ILE A 259 10.48 -16.71 3.37
N VAL A 260 11.15 -16.95 2.24
CA VAL A 260 12.56 -16.58 2.07
C VAL A 260 12.70 -15.05 1.96
N GLY A 261 11.83 -14.41 1.18
CA GLY A 261 11.80 -12.94 1.06
C GLY A 261 11.55 -12.26 2.41
N ASN A 262 10.54 -12.72 3.17
CA ASN A 262 10.21 -12.19 4.50
C ASN A 262 11.39 -12.35 5.47
N ALA A 263 12.02 -13.53 5.48
CA ALA A 263 13.16 -13.80 6.35
C ALA A 263 14.33 -12.86 6.06
N LEU A 264 14.66 -12.63 4.78
CA LEU A 264 15.72 -11.68 4.39
C LEU A 264 15.40 -10.24 4.80
N GLN A 265 14.14 -9.80 4.66
CA GLN A 265 13.70 -8.47 5.09
C GLN A 265 13.77 -8.32 6.62
N MET A 266 13.31 -9.32 7.37
CA MET A 266 13.40 -9.32 8.84
C MET A 266 14.85 -9.35 9.33
N MET A 267 15.72 -10.18 8.73
CA MET A 267 17.14 -10.24 9.09
C MET A 267 17.86 -8.93 8.83
N SER A 268 17.46 -8.17 7.81
CA SER A 268 18.12 -6.90 7.45
C SER A 268 17.57 -5.68 8.19
N SER A 269 16.54 -5.84 9.04
CA SER A 269 15.94 -4.77 9.81
C SER A 269 16.34 -4.83 11.29
N ASN A 270 16.66 -3.68 11.88
CA ASN A 270 16.97 -3.56 13.30
C ASN A 270 15.74 -3.67 14.22
N GLN A 271 14.53 -3.75 13.65
CA GLN A 271 13.29 -3.87 14.41
C GLN A 271 13.07 -5.28 14.97
N TYR A 272 13.73 -6.28 14.39
CA TYR A 272 13.55 -7.68 14.75
C TYR A 272 14.78 -8.22 15.47
N ALA A 273 14.53 -9.01 16.52
CA ALA A 273 15.56 -9.74 17.23
C ALA A 273 15.23 -11.24 17.18
N PHE A 274 16.22 -12.08 16.90
CA PHE A 274 16.05 -13.52 16.71
C PHE A 274 17.14 -14.33 17.41
N ALA A 275 16.90 -15.62 17.60
CA ALA A 275 17.81 -16.49 18.33
C ALA A 275 19.15 -16.61 17.60
N LYS A 276 20.25 -16.41 18.31
CA LYS A 276 21.60 -16.53 17.75
C LYS A 276 22.20 -17.90 18.05
N SER A 277 22.74 -18.56 17.03
CA SER A 277 23.57 -19.76 17.21
C SER A 277 25.05 -19.39 17.29
N GLU A 278 25.80 -20.06 18.16
CA GLU A 278 27.25 -19.81 18.30
C GLU A 278 28.06 -20.45 17.16
N ARG A 279 27.52 -21.47 16.48
CA ARG A 279 28.08 -22.09 15.26
C ARG A 279 26.98 -22.46 14.24
N PRO A 280 27.30 -22.52 12.92
CA PRO A 280 26.35 -23.00 11.91
C PRO A 280 25.86 -24.42 12.23
N GLY A 281 24.54 -24.58 12.38
CA GLY A 281 23.91 -25.86 12.74
C GLY A 281 23.88 -26.19 14.23
N GLU A 282 24.33 -25.27 15.11
CA GLU A 282 24.08 -25.38 16.56
C GLU A 282 22.70 -24.86 16.95
N GLN A 283 22.27 -25.22 18.17
CA GLN A 283 21.02 -24.75 18.75
C GLN A 283 21.14 -23.27 19.11
N GLY A 284 20.38 -22.42 18.43
CA GLY A 284 20.22 -21.03 18.82
C GLY A 284 19.55 -20.92 20.19
N SER A 285 20.15 -20.17 21.11
CA SER A 285 19.53 -19.86 22.40
C SER A 285 18.70 -18.57 22.28
N THR A 286 17.49 -18.59 22.81
CA THR A 286 16.63 -17.40 22.92
C THR A 286 17.06 -16.46 24.06
N ASP A 287 18.01 -16.90 24.90
CA ASP A 287 18.65 -16.06 25.93
C ASP A 287 19.69 -15.09 25.32
N LYS A 288 20.16 -15.36 24.10
CA LYS A 288 21.10 -14.52 23.35
C LYS A 288 20.50 -14.19 21.98
N LEU A 289 19.82 -13.05 21.91
CA LEU A 289 19.24 -12.58 20.65
C LEU A 289 20.27 -11.78 19.83
N ALA A 290 20.26 -11.98 18.52
CA ALA A 290 20.86 -11.07 17.55
C ALA A 290 19.79 -10.07 17.10
N THR A 291 20.14 -8.78 17.09
CA THR A 291 19.34 -7.76 16.42
C THR A 291 19.68 -7.79 14.94
N GLY A 292 18.66 -7.77 14.08
CA GLY A 292 18.85 -7.72 12.64
C GLY A 292 19.58 -6.46 12.17
N GLY A 293 19.91 -6.45 10.88
CA GLY A 293 20.68 -5.43 10.20
C GLY A 293 21.48 -6.05 9.04
N PHE A 294 22.17 -5.21 8.28
CA PHE A 294 22.90 -5.65 7.08
C PHE A 294 23.84 -6.86 7.32
N ASN A 295 24.54 -6.87 8.46
CA ASN A 295 25.53 -7.91 8.79
C ASN A 295 24.90 -9.28 9.11
N GLU A 296 23.58 -9.31 9.30
CA GLU A 296 22.83 -10.54 9.52
C GLU A 296 22.21 -11.09 8.23
N LEU A 297 22.45 -10.48 7.06
CA LEU A 297 22.09 -11.11 5.78
C LEU A 297 23.02 -12.29 5.45
N PRO A 298 22.65 -13.20 4.53
CA PRO A 298 23.57 -14.21 4.01
C PRO A 298 24.85 -13.59 3.45
N THR A 299 26.00 -14.25 3.65
CA THR A 299 27.32 -13.71 3.25
C THR A 299 27.38 -13.38 1.75
N SER A 300 26.73 -14.19 0.92
CA SER A 300 26.64 -13.97 -0.53
C SER A 300 25.85 -12.71 -0.89
N VAL A 301 24.78 -12.40 -0.15
CA VAL A 301 23.99 -11.16 -0.30
C VAL A 301 24.83 -9.96 0.13
N GLN A 302 25.48 -10.03 1.29
CA GLN A 302 26.35 -8.95 1.77
C GLN A 302 27.46 -8.62 0.76
N ASN A 303 28.12 -9.64 0.21
CA ASN A 303 29.18 -9.47 -0.78
C ASN A 303 28.66 -8.87 -2.09
N LEU A 304 27.52 -9.35 -2.59
CA LEU A 304 26.90 -8.85 -3.82
C LEU A 304 26.54 -7.36 -3.72
N LEU A 305 26.00 -6.95 -2.58
CA LEU A 305 25.53 -5.58 -2.35
C LEU A 305 26.65 -4.60 -1.98
N ASN A 306 27.78 -5.09 -1.45
CA ASN A 306 28.97 -4.27 -1.20
C ASN A 306 29.95 -4.22 -2.38
N ASP A 307 29.77 -5.06 -3.40
CA ASP A 307 30.62 -5.07 -4.58
C ASP A 307 30.45 -3.76 -5.36
N LYS A 308 31.57 -3.12 -5.67
CA LYS A 308 31.64 -1.86 -6.46
C LYS A 308 32.07 -2.10 -7.90
N SER A 309 32.38 -3.34 -8.26
CA SER A 309 32.80 -3.69 -9.61
C SER A 309 31.65 -3.46 -10.59
N PRO A 310 31.94 -3.07 -11.85
CA PRO A 310 30.92 -3.02 -12.89
C PRO A 310 30.24 -4.38 -13.07
N VAL A 311 28.94 -4.37 -13.38
CA VAL A 311 28.16 -5.59 -13.67
C VAL A 311 28.28 -6.03 -15.13
N TYR A 312 28.97 -5.25 -15.96
CA TYR A 312 29.36 -5.62 -17.31
C TYR A 312 30.67 -4.90 -17.72
N GLN A 313 31.37 -5.46 -18.70
CA GLN A 313 32.56 -4.87 -19.31
C GLN A 313 32.34 -4.56 -20.78
N ARG A 314 32.96 -3.46 -21.25
CA ARG A 314 33.00 -3.12 -22.67
C ARG A 314 34.38 -2.60 -23.07
N ASP A 315 34.88 -3.08 -24.21
CA ASP A 315 36.09 -2.56 -24.83
C ASP A 315 35.78 -1.20 -25.51
N ASP A 316 36.39 -0.13 -25.01
CA ASP A 316 36.36 1.27 -25.46
C ASP A 316 34.99 2.03 -25.35
N PRO A 317 34.91 3.07 -24.49
CA PRO A 317 33.70 3.90 -24.32
C PRO A 317 33.52 5.00 -25.39
N THR A 318 34.46 5.23 -26.32
CA THR A 318 34.54 6.52 -27.05
C THR A 318 33.90 6.58 -28.45
N ILE A 319 33.25 5.53 -28.96
CA ILE A 319 32.72 5.55 -30.34
C ILE A 319 31.24 5.12 -30.41
N PHE A 320 30.40 6.00 -30.95
CA PHE A 320 29.05 5.68 -31.45
C PHE A 320 29.18 4.82 -32.72
N ASN A 321 29.59 3.55 -32.55
CA ASN A 321 29.78 2.59 -33.63
C ASN A 321 28.53 1.69 -33.73
N PRO A 322 27.74 1.71 -34.81
CA PRO A 322 26.59 0.81 -34.99
C PRO A 322 26.97 -0.69 -35.04
N SER A 323 28.26 -1.02 -35.09
CA SER A 323 28.83 -2.37 -34.94
C SER A 323 29.40 -2.63 -33.53
N ARG A 324 28.83 -2.05 -32.47
CA ARG A 324 29.35 -2.20 -31.09
C ARG A 324 29.50 -3.70 -30.73
N PRO A 325 30.64 -4.13 -30.18
CA PRO A 325 30.75 -5.46 -29.58
C PRO A 325 29.71 -5.61 -28.46
N GLU A 326 29.12 -6.80 -28.32
CA GLU A 326 28.22 -7.10 -27.22
C GLU A 326 28.95 -6.92 -25.87
N ALA A 327 28.28 -6.28 -24.92
CA ALA A 327 28.79 -6.15 -23.56
C ALA A 327 28.94 -7.54 -22.93
N LYS A 328 30.06 -7.77 -22.25
CA LYS A 328 30.24 -8.99 -21.47
C LYS A 328 29.58 -8.79 -20.12
N ILE A 329 28.43 -9.43 -19.92
CA ILE A 329 27.67 -9.38 -18.66
C ILE A 329 28.34 -10.25 -17.60
N GLU A 330 28.57 -9.69 -16.42
CA GLU A 330 29.13 -10.42 -15.29
C GLU A 330 28.04 -11.19 -14.53
N ALA A 331 28.43 -12.28 -13.85
CA ALA A 331 27.48 -13.11 -13.10
C ALA A 331 26.73 -12.35 -11.99
N SER A 332 27.29 -11.23 -11.51
CA SER A 332 26.69 -10.35 -10.51
C SER A 332 25.36 -9.74 -11.00
N ALA A 333 25.21 -9.42 -12.29
CA ALA A 333 23.95 -8.92 -12.84
C ALA A 333 22.80 -9.92 -12.63
N GLY A 334 23.02 -11.17 -13.06
CA GLY A 334 22.04 -12.24 -12.88
C GLY A 334 21.74 -12.55 -11.40
N ASN A 335 22.71 -12.37 -10.50
CA ASN A 335 22.48 -12.55 -9.07
C ASN A 335 21.65 -11.41 -8.45
N LEU A 336 21.87 -10.16 -8.89
CA LEU A 336 21.02 -9.04 -8.48
C LEU A 336 19.57 -9.24 -8.95
N ASN A 337 19.38 -9.75 -10.16
CA ASN A 337 18.05 -10.10 -10.66
C ASN A 337 17.35 -11.15 -9.79
N ARG A 338 18.04 -12.26 -9.49
CA ARG A 338 17.50 -13.33 -8.65
C ARG A 338 17.16 -12.84 -7.25
N LEU A 339 18.01 -12.02 -6.65
CA LEU A 339 17.74 -11.42 -5.34
C LEU A 339 16.50 -10.52 -5.39
N SER A 340 16.37 -9.70 -6.44
CA SER A 340 15.20 -8.84 -6.65
C SER A 340 13.91 -9.66 -6.78
N GLU A 341 13.95 -10.80 -7.48
CA GLU A 341 12.82 -11.73 -7.56
C GLU A 341 12.41 -12.30 -6.20
N VAL A 342 13.38 -12.76 -5.39
CA VAL A 342 13.09 -13.26 -4.03
C VAL A 342 12.44 -12.18 -3.17
N ILE A 343 12.89 -10.93 -3.29
CA ILE A 343 12.30 -9.80 -2.57
C ILE A 343 10.87 -9.52 -3.08
N MET A 344 10.65 -9.51 -4.40
CA MET A 344 9.33 -9.31 -5.02
C MET A 344 8.30 -10.36 -4.58
N ASP A 345 8.74 -11.59 -4.34
CA ASP A 345 7.89 -12.69 -3.91
C ASP A 345 7.59 -12.70 -2.40
N GLY A 346 8.28 -11.86 -1.62
CA GLY A 346 7.99 -11.59 -0.21
C GLY A 346 6.82 -10.63 0.02
N ASP A 347 6.39 -10.52 1.27
CA ASP A 347 5.37 -9.59 1.75
C ASP A 347 5.96 -8.17 1.86
N ALA A 348 5.36 -7.24 1.13
CA ALA A 348 5.73 -5.82 1.11
C ALA A 348 5.67 -5.17 2.50
N GLY A 349 4.87 -5.70 3.43
CA GLY A 349 4.78 -5.19 4.79
C GLY A 349 6.10 -5.28 5.57
N PHE A 350 7.06 -6.15 5.17
CA PHE A 350 8.37 -6.20 5.81
C PHE A 350 9.37 -5.19 5.24
N GLN A 351 9.06 -4.53 4.13
CA GLN A 351 9.92 -3.57 3.44
C GLN A 351 9.72 -2.17 4.02
N ARG A 352 10.28 -1.95 5.21
CA ARG A 352 10.14 -0.68 5.95
C ARG A 352 11.48 -0.25 6.52
N GLY A 353 12.27 0.43 5.69
CA GLY A 353 13.59 0.91 6.01
C GLY A 353 14.62 -0.21 6.21
N THR A 354 14.55 -1.29 5.42
CA THR A 354 15.46 -2.42 5.60
C THR A 354 16.81 -2.17 4.96
N GLU A 355 17.91 -2.63 5.58
CA GLU A 355 19.24 -2.46 5.00
C GLU A 355 19.41 -3.22 3.66
N LEU A 356 18.61 -4.27 3.46
CA LEU A 356 18.57 -5.01 2.19
C LEU A 356 18.10 -4.10 1.05
N ASP A 357 16.97 -3.42 1.24
CA ASP A 357 16.38 -2.58 0.21
C ASP A 357 17.21 -1.31 -0.01
N HIS A 358 17.73 -0.68 1.05
CA HIS A 358 18.67 0.45 0.93
C HIS A 358 19.90 0.11 0.08
N LYS A 359 20.54 -1.02 0.36
CA LYS A 359 21.77 -1.42 -0.34
C LYS A 359 21.49 -1.91 -1.75
N LEU A 360 20.38 -2.61 -1.97
CA LEU A 360 19.97 -3.05 -3.31
C LEU A 360 19.61 -1.85 -4.19
N LEU A 361 18.88 -0.87 -3.66
CA LEU A 361 18.53 0.36 -4.37
C LEU A 361 19.77 1.21 -4.67
N GLN A 362 20.70 1.36 -3.70
CA GLN A 362 21.99 2.00 -3.92
C GLN A 362 22.79 1.30 -5.03
N ARG A 363 22.79 -0.04 -5.04
CA ARG A 363 23.47 -0.81 -6.09
C ARG A 363 22.83 -0.57 -7.46
N GLY A 364 21.51 -0.45 -7.54
CA GLY A 364 20.79 -0.04 -8.75
C GLY A 364 21.22 1.36 -9.22
N ALA A 365 21.31 2.33 -8.31
CA ALA A 365 21.78 3.68 -8.64
C ALA A 365 23.22 3.69 -9.16
N ASP A 366 24.13 2.91 -8.56
CA ASP A 366 25.52 2.80 -9.02
C ASP A 366 25.61 2.19 -10.44
N ILE A 367 24.76 1.20 -10.75
CA ILE A 367 24.69 0.56 -12.08
C ILE A 367 24.16 1.55 -13.12
N LEU A 368 23.06 2.24 -12.80
CA LEU A 368 22.46 3.26 -13.66
C LEU A 368 23.47 4.37 -13.99
N GLN A 369 24.17 4.87 -12.97
CA GLN A 369 25.22 5.87 -13.15
C GLN A 369 26.33 5.34 -14.08
N TYR A 370 26.75 4.09 -13.88
CA TYR A 370 27.77 3.46 -14.71
C TYR A 370 27.34 3.38 -16.18
N GLU A 371 26.13 2.93 -16.48
CA GLU A 371 25.59 2.85 -17.85
C GLU A 371 25.55 4.24 -18.52
N ASN A 372 25.08 5.25 -17.79
CA ASN A 372 25.02 6.61 -18.29
C ASN A 372 26.42 7.16 -18.63
N HIS A 373 27.39 6.96 -17.75
CA HIS A 373 28.78 7.41 -17.95
C HIS A 373 29.50 6.69 -19.11
N HIS A 374 29.08 5.47 -19.48
CA HIS A 374 29.69 4.68 -20.56
C HIS A 374 28.96 4.83 -21.91
N GLY A 375 28.03 5.78 -22.01
CA GLY A 375 27.31 6.08 -23.25
C GLY A 375 26.28 5.01 -23.62
N ASP A 376 25.72 4.36 -22.59
CA ASP A 376 24.67 3.34 -22.68
C ASP A 376 23.32 3.84 -22.17
N SER A 377 23.17 5.15 -21.94
CA SER A 377 21.91 5.77 -21.50
C SER A 377 20.73 5.61 -22.48
N LEU A 378 20.97 5.24 -23.74
CA LEU A 378 19.90 4.95 -24.71
C LEU A 378 19.44 3.49 -24.68
N LYS A 379 20.29 2.59 -24.18
CA LYS A 379 20.07 1.15 -24.11
C LYS A 379 21.17 0.53 -23.25
N GLY A 380 20.87 0.28 -21.98
CA GLY A 380 21.78 -0.35 -21.05
C GLY A 380 21.89 -1.86 -21.31
N PRO A 381 23.07 -2.47 -21.13
CA PRO A 381 23.22 -3.92 -21.23
C PRO A 381 22.50 -4.70 -20.14
N VAL A 382 22.17 -4.07 -19.00
CA VAL A 382 21.54 -4.71 -17.83
C VAL A 382 20.26 -4.01 -17.38
N ASP A 383 19.57 -3.35 -18.31
CA ASP A 383 18.33 -2.60 -18.05
C ASP A 383 17.24 -3.46 -17.39
N SER A 384 17.17 -4.74 -17.73
CA SER A 384 16.14 -5.65 -17.18
C SER A 384 16.39 -5.92 -15.69
N GLU A 385 17.65 -6.12 -15.33
CA GLU A 385 18.10 -6.27 -13.95
C GLU A 385 17.87 -4.99 -13.15
N LEU A 386 18.20 -3.83 -13.73
CA LEU A 386 17.96 -2.53 -13.10
C LEU A 386 16.46 -2.27 -12.84
N GLN A 387 15.59 -2.59 -13.81
CA GLN A 387 14.15 -2.49 -13.64
C GLN A 387 13.62 -3.40 -12.52
N ASN A 388 14.14 -4.63 -12.41
CA ASN A 388 13.73 -5.54 -11.34
C ASN A 388 14.22 -5.08 -9.96
N ILE A 389 15.39 -4.46 -9.88
CA ILE A 389 15.86 -3.80 -8.65
C ILE A 389 14.87 -2.70 -8.23
N PHE A 390 14.49 -1.81 -9.15
CA PHE A 390 13.53 -0.74 -8.83
C PHE A 390 12.16 -1.27 -8.45
N LYS A 391 11.62 -2.30 -9.13
CA LYS A 391 10.35 -2.93 -8.75
C LYS A 391 10.39 -3.61 -7.38
N ALA A 392 11.52 -4.25 -7.06
CA ALA A 392 11.67 -4.93 -5.77
C ALA A 392 11.70 -3.93 -4.61
N THR A 393 12.42 -2.82 -4.79
CA THR A 393 12.73 -1.83 -3.75
C THR A 393 11.72 -0.68 -3.65
N SER A 394 10.91 -0.42 -4.68
CA SER A 394 9.92 0.67 -4.66
C SER A 394 8.85 0.55 -3.58
N ARG A 395 8.69 -0.64 -3.00
CA ARG A 395 7.79 -0.94 -1.89
C ARG A 395 8.35 -0.48 -0.52
N ASP A 396 9.66 -0.25 -0.41
CA ASP A 396 10.29 0.32 0.79
C ASP A 396 10.40 1.84 0.65
N HIS A 397 9.34 2.54 1.05
CA HIS A 397 9.26 3.99 0.91
C HIS A 397 10.34 4.74 1.71
N ILE A 398 10.85 4.15 2.79
CA ILE A 398 11.92 4.77 3.59
C ILE A 398 13.25 4.66 2.84
N ALA A 399 13.57 3.49 2.28
CA ALA A 399 14.77 3.33 1.45
C ALA A 399 14.74 4.23 0.21
N VAL A 400 13.55 4.36 -0.42
CA VAL A 400 13.34 5.27 -1.54
C VAL A 400 13.49 6.74 -1.14
N HIS A 401 12.91 7.15 -0.01
CA HIS A 401 13.10 8.49 0.53
C HIS A 401 14.60 8.79 0.74
N ASP A 402 15.30 7.92 1.45
CA ASP A 402 16.68 8.15 1.86
C ASP A 402 17.64 8.24 0.67
N ILE A 403 17.40 7.49 -0.42
CA ILE A 403 18.20 7.65 -1.65
C ILE A 403 17.89 8.97 -2.38
N MET A 404 16.66 9.48 -2.29
CA MET A 404 16.24 10.72 -2.94
C MET A 404 16.71 11.97 -2.18
N THR A 405 16.78 11.91 -0.85
CA THR A 405 17.15 13.02 0.03
C THR A 405 18.56 12.92 0.58
N GLY A 406 19.31 11.86 0.28
CA GLY A 406 20.69 11.68 0.73
C GLY A 406 20.88 11.59 2.26
N PRO A 407 22.08 11.22 2.75
CA PRO A 407 22.35 11.07 4.19
C PRO A 407 22.35 12.37 5.00
N ASP A 408 22.54 13.52 4.33
CA ASP A 408 22.55 14.86 4.92
C ASP A 408 21.20 15.59 4.77
N GLY A 409 20.18 14.89 4.26
CA GLY A 409 18.87 15.45 3.96
C GLY A 409 18.86 16.36 2.73
N GLN A 410 19.96 16.41 1.95
CA GLN A 410 20.02 17.11 0.67
C GLN A 410 19.62 16.21 -0.51
N ARG A 411 18.78 16.77 -1.38
CA ARG A 411 18.35 16.13 -2.63
C ARG A 411 19.52 15.49 -3.40
N ASN A 412 19.34 14.23 -3.78
CA ASN A 412 20.30 13.47 -4.55
C ASN A 412 20.17 13.74 -6.05
N ASP A 413 20.67 14.90 -6.48
CA ASP A 413 20.61 15.38 -7.88
C ASP A 413 21.25 14.42 -8.86
N ARG A 414 22.27 13.69 -8.43
CA ARG A 414 22.93 12.70 -9.27
C ARG A 414 21.96 11.58 -9.63
N PHE A 415 21.31 10.98 -8.64
CA PHE A 415 20.38 9.88 -8.88
C PHE A 415 19.18 10.32 -9.73
N LEU A 416 18.61 11.50 -9.45
CA LEU A 416 17.52 12.07 -10.26
C LEU A 416 17.97 12.42 -11.68
N GLY A 417 19.19 12.94 -11.84
CA GLY A 417 19.86 13.16 -13.12
C GLY A 417 20.03 11.89 -13.92
N ASP A 418 20.51 10.84 -13.27
CA ASP A 418 20.73 9.54 -13.88
C ASP A 418 19.41 8.89 -14.31
N LEU A 419 18.37 8.95 -13.47
CA LEU A 419 17.03 8.44 -13.79
C LEU A 419 16.38 9.16 -14.97
N THR A 420 16.53 10.48 -15.04
CA THR A 420 15.87 11.29 -16.08
C THR A 420 16.63 11.34 -17.39
N SER A 421 17.91 10.94 -17.42
CA SER A 421 18.74 10.91 -18.63
C SER A 421 18.87 9.53 -19.27
N HIS A 422 18.40 8.47 -18.60
CA HIS A 422 18.45 7.10 -19.10
C HIS A 422 17.14 6.70 -19.79
N VAL A 423 17.18 5.90 -20.87
CA VAL A 423 16.00 5.39 -21.59
C VAL A 423 15.75 3.97 -21.18
N PHE A 424 14.65 3.74 -20.46
CA PHE A 424 14.32 2.40 -19.99
C PHE A 424 13.50 1.61 -21.03
N PRO A 425 13.83 0.33 -21.29
CA PRO A 425 13.06 -0.55 -22.16
C PRO A 425 11.59 -0.72 -21.77
N ASP A 426 11.26 -0.66 -20.47
CA ASP A 426 9.89 -0.70 -19.96
C ASP A 426 9.18 0.66 -20.00
N ARG A 427 9.73 1.62 -20.75
CA ARG A 427 9.24 3.00 -20.87
C ARG A 427 9.21 3.74 -19.52
N GLY A 428 10.07 3.35 -18.59
CA GLY A 428 10.25 4.00 -17.28
C GLY A 428 9.24 3.55 -16.23
N ALA A 429 8.49 2.46 -16.45
CA ALA A 429 7.48 1.99 -15.51
C ALA A 429 8.06 1.61 -14.15
N ALA A 430 9.16 0.85 -14.13
CA ALA A 430 9.86 0.47 -12.89
C ALA A 430 10.39 1.71 -12.14
N ALA A 431 11.06 2.61 -12.85
CA ALA A 431 11.57 3.86 -12.29
C ALA A 431 10.45 4.75 -11.74
N GLY A 432 9.31 4.83 -12.44
CA GLY A 432 8.12 5.57 -12.01
C GLY A 432 7.52 5.06 -10.69
N SER A 433 7.63 3.75 -10.42
CA SER A 433 7.12 3.17 -9.17
C SER A 433 7.83 3.69 -7.91
N LEU A 434 9.03 4.26 -8.04
CA LEU A 434 9.74 4.91 -6.92
C LEU A 434 9.04 6.21 -6.46
N PHE A 435 8.12 6.78 -7.24
CA PHE A 435 7.55 8.10 -6.98
C PHE A 435 6.05 8.07 -6.65
N SER A 436 5.29 7.15 -7.24
CA SER A 436 3.81 7.19 -7.20
C SER A 436 3.21 7.08 -5.80
N TRP A 437 3.88 6.40 -4.88
CA TRP A 437 3.43 6.22 -3.50
C TRP A 437 3.35 7.52 -2.68
N THR A 438 4.11 8.56 -3.07
CA THR A 438 4.08 9.85 -2.37
C THR A 438 2.71 10.55 -2.48
N GLY A 439 1.91 10.16 -3.46
CA GLY A 439 0.55 10.68 -3.64
C GLY A 439 -0.44 10.08 -2.63
N THR A 440 -0.33 8.78 -2.35
CA THR A 440 -1.23 8.06 -1.44
C THR A 440 -0.87 8.27 0.03
N SER A 441 0.34 8.73 0.30
CA SER A 441 0.85 8.97 1.66
C SER A 441 0.90 10.45 2.03
N ALA A 442 0.39 11.37 1.21
CA ALA A 442 0.59 12.82 1.39
C ALA A 442 -0.03 13.44 2.65
N VAL A 443 -1.05 12.80 3.23
CA VAL A 443 -1.80 13.32 4.39
C VAL A 443 -2.00 12.19 5.41
N PRO A 444 -1.83 12.44 6.73
CA PRO A 444 -2.10 11.44 7.76
C PRO A 444 -3.56 10.98 7.74
N GLY A 445 -3.79 9.68 7.93
CA GLY A 445 -5.13 9.09 7.86
C GLY A 445 -5.12 7.58 8.02
N ASP A 446 -6.16 6.92 7.53
CA ASP A 446 -6.30 5.45 7.58
C ASP A 446 -5.10 4.77 6.90
N GLY A 447 -4.23 4.14 7.70
CA GLY A 447 -3.04 3.43 7.21
C GLY A 447 -1.84 4.32 6.87
N VAL A 448 -1.89 5.62 7.12
CA VAL A 448 -0.79 6.57 6.88
C VAL A 448 -0.48 7.33 8.17
N SER A 449 0.69 7.09 8.75
CA SER A 449 1.14 7.82 9.95
C SER A 449 1.59 9.25 9.61
N LEU A 450 1.76 10.10 10.64
CA LEU A 450 2.35 11.43 10.45
C LEU A 450 3.76 11.36 9.87
N GLU A 451 4.53 10.36 10.30
CA GLU A 451 5.89 10.15 9.82
C GLU A 451 5.89 9.70 8.36
N ASP A 452 5.01 8.77 7.97
CA ASP A 452 4.86 8.36 6.57
C ASP A 452 4.49 9.55 5.68
N ALA A 453 3.60 10.42 6.15
CA ALA A 453 3.26 11.64 5.43
C ALA A 453 4.42 12.64 5.33
N ARG A 454 5.26 12.71 6.36
CA ARG A 454 6.47 13.55 6.34
C ARG A 454 7.50 13.01 5.35
N THR A 455 7.82 11.72 5.40
CA THR A 455 8.71 11.01 4.46
C THR A 455 8.21 11.17 3.03
N SER A 456 6.91 11.02 2.82
CA SER A 456 6.24 11.26 1.54
C SER A 456 6.44 12.69 1.02
N GLY A 457 6.17 13.70 1.86
CA GLY A 457 6.33 15.10 1.48
C GLY A 457 7.78 15.51 1.24
N GLU A 458 8.74 15.01 2.04
CA GLU A 458 10.17 15.24 1.84
C GLU A 458 10.65 14.63 0.52
N THR A 459 10.20 13.42 0.19
CA THR A 459 10.47 12.76 -1.10
C THR A 459 9.87 13.56 -2.25
N ALA A 460 8.58 13.91 -2.14
CA ALA A 460 7.86 14.73 -3.13
C ALA A 460 8.57 16.06 -3.38
N ARG A 461 9.02 16.73 -2.31
CA ARG A 461 9.75 17.99 -2.41
C ARG A 461 11.08 17.83 -3.13
N ALA A 462 11.82 16.75 -2.85
CA ALA A 462 13.09 16.47 -3.49
C ALA A 462 12.92 16.43 -5.01
N TYR A 463 12.14 15.49 -5.55
CA TYR A 463 12.05 15.37 -7.01
C TYR A 463 11.26 16.52 -7.66
N ALA A 464 10.26 17.12 -7.00
CA ALA A 464 9.61 18.32 -7.54
C ALA A 464 10.61 19.49 -7.70
N SER A 465 11.47 19.73 -6.70
CA SER A 465 12.49 20.78 -6.81
C SER A 465 13.49 20.47 -7.92
N TYR A 466 13.84 19.20 -8.13
CA TYR A 466 14.69 18.80 -9.25
C TYR A 466 14.05 19.13 -10.60
N LEU A 467 12.76 18.82 -10.78
CA LEU A 467 12.04 19.17 -12.01
C LEU A 467 11.97 20.68 -12.23
N ALA A 468 11.80 21.45 -11.16
CA ALA A 468 11.76 22.92 -11.21
C ALA A 468 13.07 23.51 -11.74
N GLU A 469 14.20 22.96 -11.29
CA GLU A 469 15.54 23.39 -11.69
C GLU A 469 16.02 22.82 -13.04
N HIS A 470 15.30 21.84 -13.60
CA HIS A 470 15.65 21.16 -14.86
C HIS A 470 14.56 21.27 -15.94
N PRO A 471 14.14 22.49 -16.36
CA PRO A 471 13.12 22.68 -17.38
C PRO A 471 13.51 22.12 -18.76
N GLY A 472 14.81 21.86 -18.97
CA GLY A 472 15.32 21.21 -20.18
C GLY A 472 14.72 19.83 -20.44
N LEU A 473 14.21 19.13 -19.41
CA LEU A 473 13.58 17.82 -19.53
C LEU A 473 12.28 17.85 -20.35
N ALA A 474 11.60 19.00 -20.42
CA ALA A 474 10.39 19.20 -21.22
C ALA A 474 10.67 19.37 -22.73
N LYS A 475 11.94 19.43 -23.12
CA LYS A 475 12.42 19.66 -24.49
C LYS A 475 13.46 18.61 -24.82
N HIS A 476 13.84 18.48 -26.10
CA HIS A 476 14.67 17.42 -26.67
C HIS A 476 16.00 17.21 -25.92
N PRO A 477 16.05 16.42 -24.84
CA PRO A 477 17.20 16.45 -23.95
C PRO A 477 18.31 15.53 -24.49
N MET A 478 17.93 14.54 -25.31
CA MET A 478 18.78 13.51 -25.91
C MET A 478 18.80 13.56 -27.44
N GLY A 479 18.36 14.68 -28.03
CA GLY A 479 18.43 14.98 -29.47
C GLY A 479 17.51 14.17 -30.40
N ILE A 480 17.18 12.91 -30.06
CA ILE A 480 16.30 12.03 -30.85
C ILE A 480 14.86 11.93 -30.31
N PHE A 481 14.65 12.31 -29.06
CA PHE A 481 13.33 12.37 -28.41
C PHE A 481 12.93 13.82 -28.17
N ALA A 482 11.63 14.12 -28.15
CA ALA A 482 11.17 15.50 -27.97
C ALA A 482 11.18 15.96 -26.50
N SER A 483 11.16 15.02 -25.55
CA SER A 483 11.13 15.26 -24.11
C SER A 483 11.40 13.97 -23.31
N VAL A 484 11.53 14.08 -21.99
CA VAL A 484 11.58 12.91 -21.07
C VAL A 484 10.30 12.07 -21.10
N GLY A 485 9.13 12.69 -21.25
CA GLY A 485 7.85 12.00 -21.35
C GLY A 485 7.73 11.10 -22.58
N ASP A 486 8.45 11.39 -23.67
CA ASP A 486 8.42 10.58 -24.88
C ASP A 486 9.11 9.22 -24.71
N TYR A 487 10.28 9.21 -24.06
CA TYR A 487 11.09 7.99 -23.89
C TYR A 487 10.82 7.27 -22.56
N ASN A 488 10.47 8.00 -21.50
CA ASN A 488 10.12 7.43 -20.20
C ASN A 488 8.75 7.92 -19.69
N PRO A 489 7.63 7.65 -20.42
CA PRO A 489 6.31 8.07 -19.96
C PRO A 489 5.94 7.49 -18.59
N GLY A 490 6.31 6.24 -18.28
CA GLY A 490 6.03 5.62 -16.99
C GLY A 490 6.70 6.33 -15.80
N LEU A 491 7.90 6.88 -16.02
CA LEU A 491 8.61 7.68 -15.02
C LEU A 491 7.84 8.96 -14.70
N ILE A 492 7.44 9.68 -15.75
CA ILE A 492 6.74 10.96 -15.64
C ILE A 492 5.32 10.77 -15.08
N GLN A 493 4.65 9.67 -15.44
CA GLN A 493 3.37 9.27 -14.85
C GLN A 493 3.50 8.97 -13.36
N GLY A 494 4.54 8.23 -12.95
CA GLY A 494 4.81 7.96 -11.54
C GLY A 494 5.04 9.24 -10.73
N MET A 495 5.87 10.16 -11.25
CA MET A 495 6.11 11.48 -10.64
C MET A 495 4.83 12.33 -10.57
N ALA A 496 4.00 12.35 -11.63
CA ALA A 496 2.76 13.10 -11.66
C ALA A 496 1.70 12.54 -10.70
N ASN A 497 1.56 11.21 -10.61
CA ASN A 497 0.69 10.55 -9.63
C ASN A 497 1.15 10.89 -8.20
N GLY A 498 2.46 10.85 -7.95
CA GLY A 498 3.04 11.22 -6.67
C GLY A 498 2.79 12.70 -6.29
N LEU A 499 2.91 13.62 -7.25
CA LEU A 499 2.74 15.06 -7.00
C LEU A 499 1.29 15.56 -7.01
N ALA A 500 0.32 14.73 -7.41
CA ALA A 500 -1.07 15.15 -7.54
C ALA A 500 -1.68 15.79 -6.27
N PRO A 501 -1.33 15.40 -5.03
CA PRO A 501 -1.80 16.09 -3.82
C PRO A 501 -1.06 17.41 -3.51
N TYR A 502 0.13 17.62 -4.08
CA TYR A 502 1.02 18.74 -3.76
C TYR A 502 0.91 19.89 -4.75
N THR A 503 0.04 19.78 -5.76
CA THR A 503 -0.13 20.78 -6.84
C THR A 503 -0.43 22.18 -6.33
N ALA A 504 -1.32 22.30 -5.33
CA ALA A 504 -1.62 23.57 -4.69
C ALA A 504 -0.37 24.16 -4.00
N ALA A 505 0.38 23.37 -3.25
CA ALA A 505 1.58 23.83 -2.55
C ALA A 505 2.67 24.29 -3.54
N ILE A 506 2.90 23.55 -4.63
CA ILE A 506 3.82 23.93 -5.71
C ILE A 506 3.40 25.29 -6.31
N ALA A 507 2.12 25.46 -6.57
CA ALA A 507 1.56 26.64 -7.23
C ALA A 507 1.27 27.84 -6.29
N GLY A 508 1.73 27.80 -5.03
CA GLY A 508 1.56 28.91 -4.09
C GLY A 508 0.17 29.00 -3.44
N GLY A 509 -0.46 27.85 -3.24
CA GLY A 509 -1.72 27.71 -2.51
C GLY A 509 -1.55 27.83 -1.01
N THR A 510 -2.59 28.32 -0.35
CA THR A 510 -2.58 28.57 1.10
C THR A 510 -2.96 27.30 1.90
N PRO A 511 -2.20 26.93 2.94
CA PRO A 511 -2.51 25.75 3.74
C PRO A 511 -3.86 25.79 4.47
N ASP A 512 -4.43 26.99 4.67
CA ASP A 512 -5.76 27.15 5.29
C ASP A 512 -6.89 26.58 4.41
N ILE A 513 -6.69 26.58 3.08
CA ILE A 513 -7.67 26.05 2.11
C ILE A 513 -7.34 24.60 1.76
N PHE A 514 -6.06 24.29 1.54
CA PHE A 514 -5.61 23.02 0.96
C PHE A 514 -5.10 22.02 1.99
N GLY A 515 -5.05 22.40 3.26
CA GLY A 515 -4.46 21.60 4.32
C GLY A 515 -2.92 21.72 4.35
N LYS A 516 -2.34 21.18 5.43
CA LYS A 516 -0.89 21.10 5.59
C LYS A 516 -0.39 19.76 5.03
N LEU A 517 0.73 19.82 4.31
CA LEU A 517 1.42 18.66 3.74
C LEU A 517 2.74 18.50 4.50
N PRO A 518 2.82 17.57 5.48
CA PRO A 518 4.04 17.36 6.27
C PRO A 518 5.26 17.12 5.37
N GLY A 519 6.40 17.72 5.69
CA GLY A 519 7.66 17.48 4.96
C GLY A 519 7.83 18.20 3.62
N PHE A 520 6.73 18.59 2.93
CA PHE A 520 6.84 19.19 1.58
C PHE A 520 7.40 20.62 1.57
N GLY A 521 7.19 21.37 2.66
CA GLY A 521 7.68 22.74 2.82
C GLY A 521 6.81 23.80 2.15
N ASP A 522 7.40 24.99 1.97
CA ASP A 522 6.72 26.19 1.48
C ASP A 522 6.52 26.19 -0.05
N ALA A 523 5.83 27.22 -0.56
CA ALA A 523 5.69 27.43 -2.00
C ALA A 523 7.06 27.49 -2.71
N PHE A 524 7.08 27.04 -3.97
CA PHE A 524 8.29 26.99 -4.78
C PHE A 524 8.73 28.40 -5.20
N ASP A 525 7.76 29.21 -5.58
CA ASP A 525 7.97 30.56 -6.03
C ASP A 525 7.86 31.57 -4.89
N THR A 526 8.72 32.60 -4.94
CA THR A 526 8.64 33.73 -4.00
C THR A 526 7.28 34.43 -4.08
N ASP A 527 6.84 35.07 -2.99
CA ASP A 527 5.61 35.88 -2.97
C ASP A 527 5.55 36.89 -4.12
N ALA A 528 6.69 37.47 -4.50
CA ALA A 528 6.76 38.40 -5.62
C ALA A 528 6.43 37.72 -6.96
N ASN A 529 6.96 36.52 -7.23
CA ASN A 529 6.67 35.74 -8.43
C ASN A 529 5.24 35.19 -8.44
N THR A 530 4.72 34.86 -7.26
CA THR A 530 3.33 34.43 -7.06
C THR A 530 2.35 35.57 -7.31
N SER A 531 2.66 36.78 -6.83
CA SER A 531 1.82 37.97 -7.00
C SER A 531 1.78 38.53 -8.42
N ASN A 532 2.81 38.29 -9.23
CA ASN A 532 2.90 38.80 -10.60
C ASN A 532 2.64 37.72 -11.67
N GLY A 533 2.25 36.51 -11.24
CA GLY A 533 1.90 35.38 -12.10
C GLY A 533 3.05 34.75 -12.89
N LYS A 534 4.32 35.14 -12.65
CA LYS A 534 5.47 34.55 -13.33
C LYS A 534 5.63 33.07 -13.03
N LEU A 535 5.63 32.73 -11.73
CA LEU A 535 5.71 31.34 -11.23
C LEU A 535 6.75 30.46 -11.97
N PRO A 536 8.01 30.90 -12.15
CA PRO A 536 9.00 30.15 -12.95
C PRO A 536 9.21 28.72 -12.46
N GLU A 537 9.29 28.50 -11.16
CA GLU A 537 9.60 27.17 -10.61
C GLU A 537 8.39 26.24 -10.78
N ALA A 538 7.19 26.69 -10.41
CA ALA A 538 5.98 25.89 -10.58
C ALA A 538 5.72 25.52 -12.05
N ARG A 539 5.94 26.46 -12.98
CA ARG A 539 5.81 26.19 -14.42
C ARG A 539 6.76 25.11 -14.90
N ASN A 540 8.03 25.17 -14.48
CA ASN A 540 9.02 24.19 -14.89
C ASN A 540 8.57 22.77 -14.47
N VAL A 541 8.08 22.61 -13.24
CA VAL A 541 7.52 21.33 -12.76
C VAL A 541 6.38 20.87 -13.66
N PHE A 542 5.34 21.71 -13.84
CA PHE A 542 4.15 21.30 -14.61
C PHE A 542 4.44 21.08 -16.09
N ASN A 543 5.37 21.83 -16.69
CA ASN A 543 5.77 21.67 -18.09
C ASN A 543 6.53 20.37 -18.31
N VAL A 544 7.45 19.99 -17.41
CA VAL A 544 8.17 18.71 -17.51
C VAL A 544 7.20 17.56 -17.33
N LEU A 545 6.30 17.61 -16.35
CA LEU A 545 5.30 16.56 -16.15
C LEU A 545 4.32 16.47 -17.32
N SER A 546 3.97 17.60 -17.93
CA SER A 546 3.07 17.64 -19.08
C SER A 546 3.72 17.19 -20.39
N SER A 547 5.00 16.80 -20.36
CA SER A 547 5.66 16.17 -21.51
C SER A 547 5.19 14.73 -21.77
N ASP A 548 4.55 14.08 -20.78
CA ASP A 548 3.75 12.88 -21.02
C ASP A 548 2.25 13.22 -20.97
N PRO A 549 1.44 12.84 -21.98
CA PRO A 549 0.01 13.14 -22.05
C PRO A 549 -0.86 12.56 -20.92
N GLU A 550 -0.54 11.40 -20.36
CA GLU A 550 -1.30 10.84 -19.24
C GLU A 550 -0.92 11.54 -17.93
N ALA A 551 0.36 11.79 -17.71
CA ALA A 551 0.85 12.60 -16.61
C ALA A 551 0.27 14.03 -16.64
N ALA A 552 0.17 14.63 -17.83
CA ALA A 552 -0.47 15.92 -18.06
C ALA A 552 -1.92 15.90 -17.58
N LYS A 553 -2.70 14.84 -17.88
CA LYS A 553 -4.08 14.72 -17.39
C LYS A 553 -4.15 14.64 -15.88
N THR A 554 -3.26 13.87 -15.25
CA THR A 554 -3.22 13.73 -13.79
C THR A 554 -2.90 15.04 -13.11
N ILE A 555 -1.76 15.67 -13.45
CA ILE A 555 -1.26 16.82 -12.70
C ILE A 555 -2.07 18.10 -12.98
N ASN A 556 -2.49 18.32 -14.23
CA ASN A 556 -3.32 19.47 -14.57
C ASN A 556 -4.79 19.24 -14.14
N GLY A 557 -5.24 17.99 -14.08
CA GLY A 557 -6.50 17.64 -13.43
C GLY A 557 -6.51 18.00 -11.94
N ALA A 558 -5.41 17.71 -11.23
CA ALA A 558 -5.23 18.13 -9.84
C ALA A 558 -5.25 19.66 -9.68
N LEU A 559 -4.64 20.42 -10.59
CA LEU A 559 -4.75 21.88 -10.59
C LEU A 559 -6.18 22.39 -10.86
N TYR A 560 -6.95 21.76 -11.75
CA TYR A 560 -8.37 22.10 -11.91
C TYR A 560 -9.18 21.82 -10.65
N ARG A 561 -8.92 20.69 -9.97
CA ARG A 561 -9.50 20.42 -8.66
C ARG A 561 -9.16 21.56 -7.69
N ASP A 562 -7.90 21.98 -7.63
CA ASP A 562 -7.47 23.01 -6.70
C ASP A 562 -8.12 24.38 -7.02
N SER A 563 -8.31 24.69 -8.30
CA SER A 563 -9.06 25.86 -8.76
C SER A 563 -10.53 25.83 -8.30
N VAL A 564 -11.18 24.66 -8.40
CA VAL A 564 -12.54 24.44 -7.89
C VAL A 564 -12.58 24.60 -6.37
N THR A 565 -11.64 24.01 -5.64
CA THR A 565 -11.57 24.09 -4.18
C THR A 565 -11.43 25.55 -3.70
N ALA A 566 -10.54 26.34 -4.31
CA ALA A 566 -10.39 27.75 -3.96
C ALA A 566 -11.66 28.56 -4.28
N THR A 567 -12.26 28.32 -5.44
CA THR A 567 -13.53 28.97 -5.82
C THR A 567 -14.65 28.63 -4.83
N GLN A 568 -14.71 27.37 -4.39
CA GLN A 568 -15.71 26.92 -3.43
C GLN A 568 -15.49 27.51 -2.04
N HIS A 569 -14.25 27.55 -1.56
CA HIS A 569 -13.91 28.17 -0.29
C HIS A 569 -14.33 29.64 -0.24
N TYR A 570 -14.11 30.37 -1.35
CA TYR A 570 -14.60 31.74 -1.50
C TYR A 570 -16.13 31.80 -1.45
N ALA A 571 -16.81 31.00 -2.27
CA ALA A 571 -18.26 31.00 -2.36
C ALA A 571 -18.91 30.65 -1.01
N ASP A 572 -18.36 29.70 -0.27
CA ASP A 572 -18.85 29.31 1.06
C ASP A 572 -18.64 30.40 2.09
N SER A 573 -17.53 31.14 2.01
CA SER A 573 -17.30 32.31 2.85
C SER A 573 -18.34 33.40 2.56
N VAL A 574 -18.65 33.65 1.29
CA VAL A 574 -19.72 34.57 0.89
C VAL A 574 -21.09 34.09 1.39
N HIS A 575 -21.41 32.79 1.26
CA HIS A 575 -22.66 32.23 1.75
C HIS A 575 -22.83 32.43 3.27
N LYS A 576 -21.75 32.19 4.04
CA LYS A 576 -21.78 32.21 5.50
C LYS A 576 -21.71 33.61 6.10
N SER A 577 -20.89 34.50 5.52
CA SER A 577 -20.59 35.82 6.11
C SER A 577 -20.84 37.02 5.20
N GLY A 578 -21.30 36.82 3.96
CA GLY A 578 -21.55 37.89 3.00
C GLY A 578 -20.28 38.46 2.35
N SER A 579 -19.11 37.88 2.62
CA SER A 579 -17.82 38.27 2.05
C SER A 579 -16.87 37.08 2.01
N GLY A 580 -15.98 37.02 1.01
CA GLY A 580 -14.90 36.05 0.90
C GLY A 580 -13.55 36.74 0.66
N ALA A 581 -12.45 36.02 0.90
CA ALA A 581 -11.11 36.56 0.69
C ALA A 581 -10.76 36.60 -0.81
N ILE A 582 -10.40 37.77 -1.34
CA ILE A 582 -10.04 37.92 -2.77
C ILE A 582 -8.87 37.01 -3.17
N GLY A 583 -7.98 36.67 -2.22
CA GLY A 583 -6.87 35.74 -2.44
C GLY A 583 -7.31 34.32 -2.86
N ASP A 584 -8.54 33.91 -2.56
CA ASP A 584 -9.07 32.61 -2.98
C ASP A 584 -9.38 32.63 -4.49
N LEU A 585 -9.96 33.72 -4.98
CA LEU A 585 -10.25 33.91 -6.40
C LEU A 585 -8.96 34.07 -7.22
N ASP A 586 -7.95 34.74 -6.66
CA ASP A 586 -6.61 34.82 -7.23
C ASP A 586 -5.96 33.43 -7.38
N GLN A 587 -5.96 32.62 -6.31
CA GLN A 587 -5.51 31.22 -6.35
C GLN A 587 -6.26 30.40 -7.41
N ALA A 588 -7.59 30.54 -7.48
CA ALA A 588 -8.41 29.84 -8.46
C ALA A 588 -8.01 30.16 -9.91
N GLY A 589 -7.76 31.43 -10.21
CA GLY A 589 -7.30 31.88 -11.53
C GLY A 589 -5.92 31.34 -11.88
N ARG A 590 -4.96 31.40 -10.94
CA ARG A 590 -3.58 30.89 -11.15
C ARG A 590 -3.55 29.39 -11.43
N PHE A 591 -4.23 28.58 -10.62
CA PHE A 591 -4.22 27.13 -10.80
C PHE A 591 -4.82 26.71 -12.13
N ARG A 592 -5.93 27.36 -12.55
CA ARG A 592 -6.53 27.14 -13.85
C ARG A 592 -5.57 27.51 -14.99
N ALA A 593 -4.88 28.64 -14.90
CA ALA A 593 -3.93 29.06 -15.94
C ALA A 593 -2.73 28.12 -16.06
N LEU A 594 -2.19 27.62 -14.93
CA LEU A 594 -1.14 26.60 -14.94
C LEU A 594 -1.63 25.30 -15.59
N ALA A 595 -2.84 24.86 -15.24
CA ALA A 595 -3.45 23.66 -15.83
C ALA A 595 -3.61 23.80 -17.35
N ASP A 596 -4.14 24.93 -17.81
CA ASP A 596 -4.36 25.23 -19.22
C ASP A 596 -3.04 25.33 -19.99
N SER A 597 -2.01 25.90 -19.37
CA SER A 597 -0.65 25.95 -19.91
C SER A 597 -0.07 24.55 -20.13
N GLY A 598 -0.07 23.71 -19.09
CA GLY A 598 0.46 22.34 -19.17
C GLY A 598 -0.26 21.48 -20.19
N LEU A 599 -1.60 21.53 -20.23
CA LEU A 599 -2.40 20.78 -21.20
C LEU A 599 -2.21 21.27 -22.64
N THR A 600 -1.94 22.56 -22.84
CA THR A 600 -1.61 23.08 -24.16
C THR A 600 -0.24 22.57 -24.64
N VAL A 601 0.75 22.49 -23.75
CA VAL A 601 2.06 21.88 -24.06
C VAL A 601 1.87 20.42 -24.50
N ALA A 602 1.11 19.62 -23.73
CA ALA A 602 0.82 18.23 -24.06
C ALA A 602 0.07 18.08 -25.40
N ASN A 603 -0.93 18.93 -25.66
CA ASN A 603 -1.70 18.90 -26.91
C ASN A 603 -0.84 19.23 -28.13
N ASN A 604 0.04 20.23 -28.01
CA ASN A 604 0.93 20.65 -29.10
C ASN A 604 1.94 19.57 -29.48
N GLN A 605 2.29 18.67 -28.56
CA GLN A 605 3.15 17.53 -28.85
C GLN A 605 2.42 16.41 -29.61
N GLN A 606 1.11 16.22 -29.40
CA GLN A 606 0.36 15.11 -29.98
C GLN A 606 -0.45 15.45 -31.24
N HIS A 607 -1.21 16.55 -31.21
CA HIS A 607 -2.29 16.83 -32.16
C HIS A 607 -2.19 18.24 -32.73
N GLY A 608 -2.01 19.24 -31.86
CA GLY A 608 -1.89 20.65 -32.23
C GLY A 608 -3.20 21.33 -32.68
N ASP A 609 -4.37 20.71 -32.45
CA ASP A 609 -5.68 21.30 -32.77
C ASP A 609 -6.53 21.61 -31.53
N GLU A 610 -7.48 22.53 -31.68
CA GLU A 610 -8.31 23.05 -30.58
C GLU A 610 -9.31 22.03 -30.02
N LYS A 611 -9.79 21.10 -30.86
CA LYS A 611 -10.74 20.08 -30.43
C LYS A 611 -10.05 19.05 -29.55
N ALA A 612 -8.85 18.63 -29.94
CA ALA A 612 -8.03 17.73 -29.13
C ALA A 612 -7.68 18.35 -27.76
N LEU A 613 -7.36 19.66 -27.73
CA LEU A 613 -7.13 20.38 -26.48
C LEU A 613 -8.38 20.39 -25.59
N HIS A 614 -9.55 20.70 -26.15
CA HIS A 614 -10.82 20.69 -25.41
C HIS A 614 -11.12 19.31 -24.81
N ASP A 615 -10.97 18.25 -25.60
CA ASP A 615 -11.16 16.87 -25.15
C ASP A 615 -10.16 16.51 -24.04
N LEU A 616 -8.90 16.94 -24.17
CA LEU A 616 -7.86 16.70 -23.18
C LEU A 616 -8.16 17.42 -21.85
N LYS A 617 -8.57 18.69 -21.91
CA LYS A 617 -9.04 19.44 -20.74
C LYS A 617 -10.20 18.76 -20.05
N SER A 618 -11.21 18.36 -20.82
CA SER A 618 -12.39 17.65 -20.29
C SER A 618 -11.99 16.37 -19.56
N LYS A 619 -11.08 15.58 -20.13
CA LYS A 619 -10.54 14.36 -19.49
C LYS A 619 -9.72 14.65 -18.23
N ALA A 620 -8.88 15.68 -18.25
CA ALA A 620 -8.09 16.10 -17.09
C ALA A 620 -9.01 16.56 -15.94
N TYR A 621 -10.04 17.34 -16.24
CA TYR A 621 -11.06 17.74 -15.26
C TYR A 621 -11.76 16.55 -14.63
N ASP A 622 -12.19 15.58 -15.44
CA ASP A 622 -12.83 14.35 -14.94
C ASP A 622 -11.88 13.50 -14.11
N ALA A 623 -10.58 13.50 -14.42
CA ALA A 623 -9.57 12.82 -13.61
C ALA A 623 -9.39 13.53 -12.25
N GLY A 624 -9.20 14.86 -12.26
CA GLY A 624 -9.03 15.68 -11.06
C GLY A 624 -10.21 15.59 -10.09
N THR A 625 -11.43 15.62 -10.59
CA THR A 625 -12.64 15.53 -9.76
C THR A 625 -12.87 14.13 -9.17
N LYS A 626 -12.40 13.06 -9.81
CA LYS A 626 -12.42 11.70 -9.24
C LYS A 626 -11.51 11.54 -8.03
N LEU A 627 -10.40 12.28 -7.97
CA LEU A 627 -9.50 12.30 -6.80
C LEU A 627 -10.20 12.85 -5.54
N VAL A 628 -11.33 13.55 -5.69
CA VAL A 628 -12.07 14.21 -4.60
C VAL A 628 -13.21 13.37 -4.04
N LYS A 629 -13.44 12.14 -4.51
CA LYS A 629 -14.48 11.26 -3.94
C LYS A 629 -14.32 10.97 -2.43
N LEU A 630 -13.19 11.37 -1.84
CA LEU A 630 -12.90 11.38 -0.40
C LEU A 630 -13.51 12.58 0.38
N ALA A 631 -13.87 13.68 -0.30
CA ALA A 631 -14.42 14.90 0.33
C ALA A 631 -15.97 14.97 0.37
N GLY A 632 -16.65 13.91 -0.09
CA GLY A 632 -18.09 13.75 0.04
C GLY A 632 -18.93 14.12 -1.20
N PRO A 633 -20.24 13.78 -1.20
CA PRO A 633 -21.12 13.94 -2.36
C PRO A 633 -21.36 15.39 -2.79
N GLU A 634 -21.29 16.34 -1.85
CA GLU A 634 -21.55 17.77 -2.09
C GLU A 634 -20.49 18.39 -3.01
N PHE A 635 -19.20 18.08 -2.80
CA PHE A 635 -18.13 18.52 -3.70
C PHE A 635 -18.33 17.95 -5.10
N GLY A 636 -18.71 16.68 -5.22
CA GLY A 636 -18.92 16.03 -6.52
C GLY A 636 -20.03 16.68 -7.34
N MET A 637 -21.14 17.07 -6.71
CA MET A 637 -22.22 17.81 -7.37
C MET A 637 -21.76 19.20 -7.84
N MET A 638 -21.01 19.91 -6.99
CA MET A 638 -20.48 21.22 -7.34
C MET A 638 -19.48 21.16 -8.50
N ALA A 639 -18.52 20.24 -8.45
CA ALA A 639 -17.54 20.07 -9.51
C ALA A 639 -18.22 19.79 -10.85
N ASN A 640 -19.26 18.95 -10.87
CA ASN A 640 -20.05 18.74 -12.10
C ASN A 640 -20.72 20.04 -12.60
N ALA A 641 -21.23 20.88 -11.70
CA ALA A 641 -21.82 22.17 -12.06
C ALA A 641 -20.80 23.17 -12.63
N LEU A 642 -19.54 23.11 -12.15
CA LEU A 642 -18.47 24.02 -12.57
C LEU A 642 -17.72 23.58 -13.83
N LYS A 643 -17.82 22.31 -14.23
CA LYS A 643 -17.07 21.72 -15.36
C LYS A 643 -17.09 22.62 -16.59
N SER A 644 -18.28 23.02 -17.04
CA SER A 644 -18.42 23.82 -18.26
C SER A 644 -17.78 25.22 -18.15
N SER A 645 -17.73 25.79 -16.94
CA SER A 645 -17.10 27.10 -16.70
C SER A 645 -15.57 27.03 -16.68
N ILE A 646 -15.00 25.86 -16.35
CA ILE A 646 -13.56 25.61 -16.38
C ILE A 646 -13.09 25.22 -17.80
N ILE A 647 -13.83 24.38 -18.49
CA ILE A 647 -13.41 23.81 -19.79
C ILE A 647 -13.80 24.69 -20.98
N GLY A 648 -14.93 25.40 -20.91
CA GLY A 648 -15.44 26.21 -22.02
C GLY A 648 -16.01 25.40 -23.18
N SER A 649 -16.29 26.10 -24.29
CA SER A 649 -16.80 25.54 -25.54
C SER A 649 -15.66 25.31 -26.54
N VAL A 650 -15.88 24.46 -27.55
CA VAL A 650 -14.89 24.26 -28.61
C VAL A 650 -14.79 25.53 -29.47
N GLY A 651 -13.59 26.09 -29.62
CA GLY A 651 -13.36 27.34 -30.36
C GLY A 651 -13.53 28.62 -29.53
N ASP A 652 -13.78 28.52 -28.22
CA ASP A 652 -13.61 29.65 -27.30
C ASP A 652 -12.12 29.98 -27.25
N GLY A 653 -11.67 30.93 -28.08
CA GLY A 653 -10.27 31.34 -28.16
C GLY A 653 -9.66 31.74 -26.81
N GLY A 654 -10.47 32.08 -25.81
CA GLY A 654 -10.06 32.47 -24.45
C GLY A 654 -9.57 31.35 -23.52
N MET A 655 -9.41 30.11 -24.00
CA MET A 655 -8.96 28.98 -23.18
C MET A 655 -7.79 28.20 -23.80
N THR A 656 -7.04 28.80 -24.72
CA THR A 656 -5.73 28.26 -25.15
C THR A 656 -4.62 29.01 -24.40
N ASN A 657 -3.49 28.34 -24.14
CA ASN A 657 -2.34 29.01 -23.51
C ASN A 657 -1.91 30.23 -24.33
N GLY A 658 -1.64 31.36 -23.67
CA GLY A 658 -1.32 32.63 -24.32
C GLY A 658 -2.53 33.50 -24.69
N VAL A 659 -3.77 33.07 -24.42
CA VAL A 659 -4.96 33.90 -24.62
C VAL A 659 -5.57 34.31 -23.29
N ASP A 660 -5.93 35.60 -23.20
CA ASP A 660 -6.60 36.18 -22.06
C ASP A 660 -7.97 35.53 -21.81
N MET A 661 -8.22 35.17 -20.55
CA MET A 661 -9.55 34.84 -20.07
C MET A 661 -10.46 36.04 -20.28
N ALA A 662 -11.58 35.78 -20.95
CA ALA A 662 -12.61 36.77 -21.15
C ALA A 662 -13.41 37.03 -19.85
N PRO A 663 -13.90 38.27 -19.59
CA PRO A 663 -14.60 38.61 -18.35
C PRO A 663 -15.77 37.69 -18.00
N GLU A 664 -16.56 37.30 -19.00
CA GLU A 664 -17.69 36.40 -18.83
C GLU A 664 -17.29 35.03 -18.30
N SER A 665 -16.10 34.52 -18.62
CA SER A 665 -15.64 33.20 -18.18
C SER A 665 -15.38 33.16 -16.67
N ALA A 666 -14.80 34.24 -16.13
CA ALA A 666 -14.62 34.40 -14.69
C ALA A 666 -15.97 34.58 -13.98
N GLN A 667 -16.86 35.40 -14.55
CA GLN A 667 -18.20 35.63 -14.00
C GLN A 667 -19.05 34.36 -14.02
N HIS A 668 -18.96 33.58 -15.10
CA HIS A 668 -19.65 32.30 -15.28
C HIS A 668 -19.22 31.29 -14.23
N LEU A 669 -17.90 31.18 -13.97
CA LEU A 669 -17.37 30.31 -12.94
C LEU A 669 -17.92 30.66 -11.56
N LEU A 670 -17.83 31.94 -11.18
CA LEU A 670 -18.26 32.39 -9.85
C LEU A 670 -19.79 32.27 -9.66
N LEU A 671 -20.58 32.56 -10.70
CA LEU A 671 -22.02 32.36 -10.68
C LEU A 671 -22.42 30.91 -10.47
N ASN A 672 -21.75 29.99 -11.16
CA ASN A 672 -22.01 28.56 -10.99
C ASN A 672 -21.61 28.08 -9.60
N ALA A 673 -20.57 28.66 -8.99
CA ALA A 673 -20.23 28.35 -7.60
C ALA A 673 -21.32 28.82 -6.62
N TYR A 674 -21.86 30.02 -6.82
CA TYR A 674 -22.96 30.55 -6.01
C TYR A 674 -24.27 29.78 -6.16
N LEU A 675 -24.59 29.32 -7.37
CA LEU A 675 -25.76 28.45 -7.59
C LEU A 675 -25.56 27.08 -6.93
N ALA A 676 -24.35 26.53 -7.02
CA ALA A 676 -24.05 25.20 -6.50
C ALA A 676 -24.04 25.15 -4.97
N ASN A 677 -23.56 26.19 -4.29
CA ASN A 677 -23.53 26.26 -2.84
C ASN A 677 -24.76 26.95 -2.21
N GLY A 678 -25.71 27.41 -3.03
CA GLY A 678 -26.96 28.05 -2.57
C GLY A 678 -26.83 29.52 -2.15
N THR A 679 -25.70 30.17 -2.41
CA THR A 679 -25.60 31.64 -2.29
C THR A 679 -26.59 32.35 -3.23
N LEU A 680 -26.82 31.79 -4.41
CA LEU A 680 -27.87 32.20 -5.34
C LEU A 680 -28.84 31.05 -5.60
N ASN A 681 -30.12 31.38 -5.71
CA ASN A 681 -31.13 30.46 -6.21
C ASN A 681 -31.33 30.63 -7.72
N PRO A 682 -31.69 29.58 -8.47
CA PRO A 682 -31.96 29.68 -9.91
C PRO A 682 -33.00 30.75 -10.28
N GLY A 683 -33.99 31.01 -9.41
CA GLY A 683 -34.99 32.06 -9.63
C GLY A 683 -34.46 33.50 -9.53
N GLN A 684 -33.22 33.69 -9.08
CA GLN A 684 -32.54 34.98 -8.99
C GLN A 684 -31.67 35.28 -10.21
N VAL A 685 -31.54 34.33 -11.15
CA VAL A 685 -30.81 34.50 -12.40
C VAL A 685 -31.75 34.33 -13.60
N SER A 686 -31.35 34.83 -14.77
CA SER A 686 -32.20 34.75 -15.97
C SER A 686 -32.44 33.28 -16.38
N PRO A 687 -33.69 32.84 -16.58
CA PRO A 687 -33.97 31.48 -17.00
C PRO A 687 -33.44 31.16 -18.40
N GLN A 688 -33.14 32.17 -19.22
CA GLN A 688 -32.59 32.01 -20.57
C GLN A 688 -31.15 31.51 -20.60
N ILE A 689 -30.42 31.60 -19.49
CA ILE A 689 -29.03 31.15 -19.37
C ILE A 689 -28.89 29.92 -18.49
N LEU A 690 -30.00 29.37 -17.98
CA LEU A 690 -30.01 28.18 -17.15
C LEU A 690 -30.14 26.91 -17.98
N VAL A 691 -29.29 25.93 -17.68
CA VAL A 691 -29.35 24.57 -18.24
C VAL A 691 -29.27 23.56 -17.09
N PRO A 692 -29.81 22.35 -17.23
CA PRO A 692 -29.64 21.32 -16.21
C PRO A 692 -28.16 20.92 -16.09
N VAL A 693 -27.68 20.66 -14.87
CA VAL A 693 -26.32 20.14 -14.63
C VAL A 693 -26.16 18.76 -15.27
N ASP A 694 -27.20 17.93 -15.19
CA ASP A 694 -27.29 16.64 -15.89
C ASP A 694 -28.43 16.67 -16.91
N ALA A 695 -28.09 16.56 -18.19
CA ALA A 695 -29.05 16.55 -19.28
C ALA A 695 -30.04 15.37 -19.21
N ALA A 696 -29.67 14.26 -18.56
CA ALA A 696 -30.57 13.12 -18.33
C ALA A 696 -31.62 13.40 -17.25
N HIS A 697 -31.37 14.39 -16.38
CA HIS A 697 -32.25 14.80 -15.29
C HIS A 697 -32.64 16.28 -15.46
N PRO A 698 -33.50 16.62 -16.43
CA PRO A 698 -33.83 18.02 -16.77
C PRO A 698 -34.51 18.81 -15.64
N ASN A 699 -35.08 18.11 -14.64
CA ASN A 699 -35.68 18.71 -13.44
C ASN A 699 -34.72 18.74 -12.25
N GLY A 700 -33.45 18.36 -12.44
CA GLY A 700 -32.41 18.35 -11.42
C GLY A 700 -31.82 19.73 -11.15
N PRO A 701 -30.69 19.79 -10.42
CA PRO A 701 -29.95 21.03 -10.20
C PRO A 701 -29.64 21.75 -11.51
N GLN A 702 -29.74 23.08 -11.50
CA GLN A 702 -29.48 23.93 -12.66
C GLN A 702 -28.15 24.66 -12.50
N LYS A 703 -27.50 24.95 -13.63
CA LYS A 703 -26.31 25.78 -13.74
C LYS A 703 -26.49 26.84 -14.81
N ILE A 704 -25.68 27.87 -14.80
CA ILE A 704 -25.46 28.73 -15.96
C ILE A 704 -24.77 27.88 -17.04
N GLY A 705 -25.39 27.76 -18.22
CA GLY A 705 -24.81 27.06 -19.36
C GLY A 705 -23.78 27.91 -20.10
N THR A 706 -22.87 27.28 -20.86
CA THR A 706 -22.09 28.02 -21.87
C THR A 706 -23.00 28.53 -22.98
N LEU A 707 -22.51 29.49 -23.78
CA LEU A 707 -23.26 29.98 -24.95
C LEU A 707 -23.62 28.83 -25.90
N GLU A 708 -22.73 27.85 -26.08
CA GLU A 708 -23.00 26.66 -26.88
C GLU A 708 -24.10 25.80 -26.27
N GLU A 709 -24.03 25.50 -24.96
CA GLU A 709 -25.04 24.72 -24.24
C GLU A 709 -26.43 25.38 -24.32
N ILE A 710 -26.50 26.71 -24.13
CA ILE A 710 -27.72 27.50 -24.22
C ILE A 710 -28.30 27.45 -25.64
N ASN A 711 -27.47 27.70 -26.66
CA ASN A 711 -27.92 27.66 -28.06
C ASN A 711 -28.34 26.27 -28.52
N LYS A 712 -27.77 25.22 -27.92
CA LYS A 712 -28.17 23.82 -28.15
C LYS A 712 -29.48 23.50 -27.45
N ALA A 713 -29.69 24.00 -26.24
CA ALA A 713 -30.95 23.85 -25.49
C ALA A 713 -32.11 24.64 -26.13
N HIS A 714 -31.80 25.75 -26.80
CA HIS A 714 -32.77 26.66 -27.44
C HIS A 714 -32.48 26.86 -28.94
N PRO A 715 -32.63 25.83 -29.79
CA PRO A 715 -32.21 25.89 -31.20
C PRO A 715 -33.01 26.91 -32.03
N ASN A 716 -34.21 27.27 -31.57
CA ASN A 716 -35.12 28.21 -32.26
C ASN A 716 -34.97 29.66 -31.79
N GLU A 717 -34.21 29.92 -30.72
CA GLU A 717 -34.01 31.25 -30.14
C GLU A 717 -32.54 31.39 -29.73
N LYS A 718 -31.66 31.52 -30.73
CA LYS A 718 -30.22 31.61 -30.49
C LYS A 718 -29.86 32.93 -29.79
N MET A 719 -29.10 32.82 -28.72
CA MET A 719 -28.52 33.94 -27.99
C MET A 719 -27.22 34.39 -28.68
N SER A 720 -27.05 35.71 -28.81
CA SER A 720 -25.77 36.30 -29.24
C SER A 720 -24.77 36.35 -28.08
N ALA A 721 -23.47 36.37 -28.37
CA ALA A 721 -22.43 36.51 -27.34
C ALA A 721 -22.62 37.77 -26.48
N SER A 722 -22.96 38.91 -27.09
CA SER A 722 -23.23 40.16 -26.37
C SER A 722 -24.41 40.05 -25.40
N ASN A 723 -25.49 39.41 -25.82
CA ASN A 723 -26.65 39.17 -24.94
C ASN A 723 -26.29 38.21 -23.82
N TYR A 724 -25.55 37.14 -24.11
CA TYR A 724 -25.08 36.19 -23.11
C TYR A 724 -24.20 36.87 -22.04
N HIS A 725 -23.20 37.66 -22.45
CA HIS A 725 -22.33 38.39 -21.52
C HIS A 725 -23.14 39.36 -20.65
N THR A 726 -24.14 40.03 -21.23
CA THR A 726 -25.05 40.91 -20.48
C THR A 726 -25.84 40.14 -19.43
N GLN A 727 -26.37 38.96 -19.76
CA GLN A 727 -27.15 38.14 -18.83
C GLN A 727 -26.28 37.55 -17.70
N VAL A 728 -25.08 37.05 -18.03
CA VAL A 728 -24.11 36.57 -17.03
C VAL A 728 -23.71 37.70 -16.08
N ASN A 729 -23.33 38.86 -16.60
CA ASN A 729 -22.99 40.02 -15.78
C ASN A 729 -24.15 40.49 -14.89
N ASN A 730 -25.38 40.48 -15.40
CA ASN A 730 -26.57 40.83 -14.63
C ASN A 730 -26.86 39.82 -13.51
N GLY A 731 -26.65 38.53 -13.75
CA GLY A 731 -26.76 37.50 -12.72
C GLY A 731 -25.79 37.77 -11.58
N LEU A 732 -24.53 38.10 -11.88
CA LEU A 732 -23.51 38.32 -10.87
C LEU A 732 -23.77 39.60 -10.05
N LYS A 733 -24.30 40.66 -10.69
CA LYS A 733 -24.80 41.87 -9.99
C LYS A 733 -25.94 41.59 -9.01
N GLY A 734 -26.60 40.44 -9.11
CA GLY A 734 -27.56 39.96 -8.12
C GLY A 734 -26.95 39.69 -6.75
N VAL A 735 -25.61 39.55 -6.67
CA VAL A 735 -24.86 39.45 -5.42
C VAL A 735 -24.26 40.83 -5.11
N PRO A 736 -24.72 41.52 -4.04
CA PRO A 736 -24.30 42.88 -3.77
C PRO A 736 -22.85 42.96 -3.24
N GLY A 737 -22.17 44.06 -3.55
CA GLY A 737 -20.84 44.39 -3.01
C GLY A 737 -19.67 43.71 -3.73
N GLU A 738 -18.53 43.59 -3.05
CA GLU A 738 -17.32 42.92 -3.54
C GLU A 738 -17.56 41.48 -4.07
N PRO A 739 -18.46 40.66 -3.49
CA PRO A 739 -18.74 39.32 -4.01
C PRO A 739 -19.34 39.27 -5.43
N GLY A 740 -19.85 40.41 -5.94
CA GLY A 740 -20.28 40.55 -7.33
C GLY A 740 -19.12 40.78 -8.31
N ASN A 741 -17.87 40.77 -7.87
CA ASN A 741 -16.68 41.02 -8.69
C ASN A 741 -15.87 39.74 -8.94
N ALA A 742 -15.88 39.25 -10.18
CA ALA A 742 -15.10 38.09 -10.60
C ALA A 742 -13.74 38.45 -11.24
N ASP A 743 -13.40 39.74 -11.39
CA ASP A 743 -12.14 40.17 -12.02
C ASP A 743 -10.87 39.57 -11.41
N PRO A 744 -10.77 39.32 -10.08
CA PRO A 744 -9.57 38.71 -9.51
C PRO A 744 -9.19 37.37 -10.16
N ILE A 745 -10.17 36.51 -10.50
CA ILE A 745 -9.92 35.25 -11.20
C ILE A 745 -9.28 35.51 -12.57
N ARG A 746 -9.85 36.44 -13.33
CA ARG A 746 -9.40 36.81 -14.67
C ARG A 746 -8.01 37.41 -14.65
N VAL A 747 -7.76 38.36 -13.76
CA VAL A 747 -6.46 39.05 -13.64
C VAL A 747 -5.37 38.04 -13.32
N ALA A 748 -5.61 37.19 -12.32
CA ALA A 748 -4.65 36.16 -11.91
C ALA A 748 -4.39 35.14 -13.03
N TYR A 749 -5.45 34.69 -13.72
CA TYR A 749 -5.32 33.80 -14.86
C TYR A 749 -4.47 34.44 -15.98
N ASN A 750 -4.79 35.67 -16.38
CA ASN A 750 -4.10 36.35 -17.49
C ASN A 750 -2.64 36.64 -17.14
N MET A 751 -2.36 37.03 -15.89
CA MET A 751 -0.98 37.22 -15.41
C MET A 751 -0.14 35.96 -15.58
N VAL A 752 -0.73 34.77 -15.45
CA VAL A 752 -0.06 33.50 -15.69
C VAL A 752 -0.08 33.17 -17.20
N ALA A 753 -1.23 33.17 -17.87
CA ALA A 753 -1.35 32.75 -19.26
C ALA A 753 -0.48 33.56 -20.25
N GLN A 754 -0.14 34.82 -19.94
CA GLN A 754 0.65 35.69 -20.81
C GLN A 754 2.17 35.37 -20.81
N TRP A 755 2.68 34.58 -19.87
CA TRP A 755 4.09 34.20 -19.89
C TRP A 755 4.30 32.98 -20.80
N PRO A 756 5.26 33.04 -21.74
CA PRO A 756 5.58 31.91 -22.59
C PRO A 756 6.01 30.69 -21.77
N ALA A 757 5.57 29.51 -22.21
CA ALA A 757 5.91 28.22 -21.59
C ALA A 757 7.37 27.80 -21.81
#